data_AF-A0A946BML0-F1
#
_entry.id   AF-A0A946BML0-F1
#
_cell.length_a   1.000
_cell.length_b   1.000
_cell.length_c   1.000
_cell.angle_alpha   90.00
_cell.angle_beta   90.00
_cell.angle_gamma   90.00
#
_symmetry.space_group_name_H-M   'P 1'
#
loop_
_entity.id
_entity.type
_entity.pdbx_description
1 polymer ?
#
loop_
_entity_poly.entity_id
_entity_poly.type
_entity_poly.pdbx_seq_one_letter_code
_entity_poly.pdbx_strand_id
1 'polypeptide(L)'
;MNREDSLPIIVGVGQVVDHWDGRDLDQSPSPISLITESIKRAQADAGVFDLVEKIDTLAVVRAYTDSLRKPFDPFGKAKNFPAAVIEAASLSPKRTIYSTAGGEQPQSLVNELSEDIARGDIRMAMITGGEALATLKTALKKQLALDWSSEADADIEERGTQTDFISKYEMVNGMGLPPQTYAAMEQALRARLGMSRVQYLDYMGGICAGLCKTAQQNPYSQYPQAKSAEFLATASKDNYPICDPYLKWLIAQDAVNQASTLILTSVGYAKELGIEPDQWIYLHGYSDVKEKLVSERPDLSKSKALELAISGAISSAGIAAGDIAYRDIYSCFPIVVHLASEVLGLDPVNDQMSMTGGLSFFGGAGNNYSTHAIATVVEKLRQDRQAYGLVLANGGFMSKQSAGVYSAKMPQAWVEISSEALQTEVDAQPECKLLNEDCTAVIEAYTVRHDRNGIAHAYLFARNDQGRVMAVVPADHRATMQALHKFDNPVGQAVNIIHREGKNILSNPHTLGVTMSDDFLAREFKYVELKRDGNVLEITFNRPEAYNALFSAAHFELAEIFDEFERDQDLWVAIVTGAGEKAFCSGNDLKVSASGGDMSMPASGFAGLCSRTNREKPVIAAVNGVAMGGGLEIVLACDVAIADPIASFALPEVKVGLFAAAGGLQRLTRQIGEKAAMELILTGRKVGSDEASQLGLINSICEAGGVMDAARGLAKTIAGNSPTSIRASKRVLNAVDSLGNWDKALELSHKEIVKLIQSKDTREGMTAFVQKRKPNWVNG
;
A
#
# COMPACT_ATOMS: atom_id res chain seq x y z
N MET A 1 -26.93 -45.72 17.94
CA MET A 1 -25.72 -45.37 18.70
C MET A 1 -26.15 -44.69 19.99
N ASN A 2 -25.39 -44.86 21.08
CA ASN A 2 -25.52 -44.01 22.26
C ASN A 2 -25.25 -42.55 21.82
N ARG A 3 -26.03 -41.56 22.30
CA ARG A 3 -25.87 -40.14 21.91
C ARG A 3 -24.48 -39.59 22.26
N GLU A 4 -23.86 -40.15 23.30
CA GLU A 4 -22.50 -39.80 23.69
C GLU A 4 -21.47 -40.29 22.67
N ASP A 5 -21.64 -41.49 22.12
CA ASP A 5 -20.65 -42.12 21.23
C ASP A 5 -20.56 -41.43 19.86
N SER A 6 -21.57 -40.65 19.47
CA SER A 6 -21.56 -39.85 18.24
C SER A 6 -20.97 -38.45 18.43
N LEU A 7 -20.56 -38.05 19.64
CA LEU A 7 -20.00 -36.72 19.85
C LEU A 7 -18.65 -36.59 19.11
N PRO A 8 -18.48 -35.58 18.25
CA PRO A 8 -17.21 -35.34 17.56
C PRO A 8 -16.20 -34.70 18.52
N ILE A 9 -14.96 -35.15 18.42
CA ILE A 9 -13.84 -34.72 19.25
C ILE A 9 -12.56 -34.59 18.41
N ILE A 10 -11.75 -33.59 18.74
CA ILE A 10 -10.34 -33.53 18.34
C ILE A 10 -9.56 -34.40 19.32
N VAL A 11 -8.75 -35.32 18.78
CA VAL A 11 -7.97 -36.30 19.56
C VAL A 11 -6.47 -36.20 19.33
N GLY A 12 -6.03 -35.61 18.21
CA GLY A 12 -4.62 -35.45 17.88
C GLY A 12 -4.35 -34.10 17.25
N VAL A 13 -3.31 -33.41 17.72
CA VAL A 13 -2.83 -32.16 17.15
C VAL A 13 -1.31 -32.21 16.96
N GLY A 14 -0.82 -31.65 15.86
CA GLY A 14 0.61 -31.66 15.55
C GLY A 14 1.04 -30.38 14.88
N GLN A 15 2.06 -29.71 15.41
CA GLN A 15 2.58 -28.45 14.91
C GLN A 15 4.06 -28.56 14.57
N VAL A 16 4.48 -27.88 13.49
CA VAL A 16 5.86 -27.83 13.00
C VAL A 16 6.23 -26.40 12.65
N VAL A 17 7.44 -26.02 13.05
CA VAL A 17 8.15 -24.85 12.53
C VAL A 17 9.57 -25.28 12.17
N ASP A 18 10.11 -24.71 11.10
CA ASP A 18 11.48 -24.91 10.68
C ASP A 18 12.18 -23.56 10.40
N HIS A 19 13.49 -23.50 10.64
CA HIS A 19 14.30 -22.27 10.48
C HIS A 19 15.50 -22.49 9.54
N TRP A 20 15.34 -23.36 8.55
CA TRP A 20 16.37 -23.68 7.57
C TRP A 20 16.98 -22.41 6.97
N ASP A 21 18.31 -22.32 7.05
CA ASP A 21 19.05 -21.11 6.69
C ASP A 21 19.72 -21.20 5.31
N GLY A 22 19.49 -22.28 4.57
CA GLY A 22 20.06 -22.51 3.25
C GLY A 22 21.50 -22.99 3.24
N ARG A 23 21.99 -23.70 4.27
CA ARG A 23 23.32 -24.33 4.30
C ARG A 23 23.31 -25.81 3.96
N ASP A 24 22.47 -26.61 4.61
CA ASP A 24 22.39 -28.06 4.40
C ASP A 24 21.17 -28.42 3.54
N LEU A 25 21.38 -28.78 2.28
CA LEU A 25 20.29 -29.05 1.33
C LEU A 25 19.47 -30.28 1.73
N ASP A 26 20.08 -31.26 2.38
CA ASP A 26 19.42 -32.50 2.81
C ASP A 26 18.38 -32.24 3.93
N GLN A 27 18.52 -31.10 4.61
CA GLN A 27 17.58 -30.63 5.65
C GLN A 27 16.59 -29.59 5.13
N SER A 28 16.57 -29.30 3.82
CA SER A 28 15.66 -28.29 3.27
C SER A 28 14.20 -28.76 3.33
N PRO A 29 13.29 -28.02 3.99
CA PRO A 29 11.91 -28.45 4.06
C PRO A 29 11.14 -28.08 2.79
N SER A 30 10.36 -29.02 2.28
CA SER A 30 9.26 -28.78 1.33
C SER A 30 7.92 -28.67 2.08
N PRO A 31 6.87 -28.09 1.47
CA PRO A 31 5.53 -28.07 2.07
C PRO A 31 5.04 -29.48 2.47
N ILE A 32 5.28 -30.47 1.60
CA ILE A 32 4.92 -31.88 1.84
C ILE A 32 5.69 -32.44 3.04
N SER A 33 7.00 -32.20 3.14
CA SER A 33 7.81 -32.72 4.26
C SER A 33 7.37 -32.16 5.62
N LEU A 34 7.00 -30.87 5.67
CA LEU A 34 6.50 -30.23 6.88
C LEU A 34 5.13 -30.80 7.27
N ILE A 35 4.25 -30.99 6.28
CA ILE A 35 2.95 -31.64 6.47
C ILE A 35 3.13 -33.04 7.04
N THR A 36 3.97 -33.88 6.41
CA THR A 36 4.24 -35.25 6.86
C THR A 36 4.77 -35.29 8.30
N GLU A 37 5.65 -34.36 8.69
CA GLU A 37 6.12 -34.26 10.07
C GLU A 37 5.00 -33.83 11.04
N SER A 38 4.13 -32.90 10.63
CA SER A 38 2.99 -32.49 11.46
C SER A 38 1.97 -33.63 11.67
N ILE A 39 1.78 -34.49 10.66
CA ILE A 39 0.93 -35.69 10.75
C ILE A 39 1.50 -36.67 11.78
N LYS A 40 2.81 -36.95 11.72
CA LYS A 40 3.48 -37.81 12.70
C LYS A 40 3.32 -37.31 14.14
N ARG A 41 3.41 -35.99 14.34
CA ARG A 41 3.20 -35.36 15.65
C ARG A 41 1.76 -35.49 16.13
N ALA A 42 0.78 -35.25 15.26
CA ALA A 42 -0.64 -35.41 15.60
C ALA A 42 -1.00 -36.86 15.97
N GLN A 43 -0.41 -37.83 15.27
CA GLN A 43 -0.54 -39.25 15.60
C GLN A 43 0.10 -39.60 16.95
N ALA A 44 1.31 -39.09 17.22
CA ALA A 44 1.98 -39.29 18.50
C ALA A 44 1.19 -38.66 19.66
N ASP A 45 0.62 -37.48 19.46
CA ASP A 45 -0.23 -36.77 20.43
C ASP A 45 -1.51 -37.55 20.77
N ALA A 46 -2.15 -38.16 19.78
CA ALA A 46 -3.32 -39.02 20.01
C ALA A 46 -3.00 -40.34 20.75
N GLY A 47 -1.73 -40.75 20.80
CA GLY A 47 -1.29 -41.92 21.57
C GLY A 47 -1.55 -43.28 20.93
N VAL A 48 -1.92 -43.33 19.64
CA VAL A 48 -2.24 -44.58 18.92
C VAL A 48 -1.30 -44.76 17.72
N PHE A 49 -0.57 -45.89 17.69
CA PHE A 49 0.52 -46.12 16.74
C PHE A 49 0.06 -46.31 15.28
N ASP A 50 -1.12 -46.85 15.00
CA ASP A 50 -1.61 -47.10 13.63
C ASP A 50 -2.76 -46.15 13.24
N LEU A 51 -2.90 -45.01 13.93
CA LEU A 51 -4.04 -44.10 13.77
C LEU A 51 -4.18 -43.55 12.33
N VAL A 52 -3.06 -43.26 11.67
CA VAL A 52 -3.03 -42.71 10.31
C VAL A 52 -3.58 -43.68 9.26
N GLU A 53 -3.52 -45.00 9.51
CA GLU A 53 -4.13 -46.02 8.64
C GLU A 53 -5.65 -46.06 8.78
N LYS A 54 -6.21 -45.44 9.84
CA LYS A 54 -7.65 -45.41 10.12
C LYS A 54 -8.34 -44.15 9.57
N ILE A 55 -7.59 -43.19 9.03
CA ILE A 55 -8.14 -41.97 8.44
C ILE A 55 -8.96 -42.35 7.21
N ASP A 56 -10.27 -42.14 7.27
CA ASP A 56 -11.15 -42.38 6.12
C ASP A 56 -11.38 -41.10 5.29
N THR A 57 -11.19 -39.93 5.89
CA THR A 57 -11.39 -38.63 5.23
C THR A 57 -10.19 -37.72 5.48
N LEU A 58 -9.50 -37.32 4.41
CA LEU A 58 -8.39 -36.38 4.46
C LEU A 58 -8.82 -35.03 3.87
N ALA A 59 -8.68 -33.95 4.62
CA ALA A 59 -8.82 -32.59 4.12
C ALA A 59 -7.46 -31.88 4.14
N VAL A 60 -6.98 -31.51 2.94
CA VAL A 60 -5.76 -30.73 2.77
C VAL A 60 -6.13 -29.27 2.56
N VAL A 61 -5.63 -28.39 3.43
CA VAL A 61 -5.78 -26.95 3.30
C VAL A 61 -4.94 -26.48 2.12
N ARG A 62 -5.56 -25.71 1.21
CA ARG A 62 -4.91 -25.27 -0.03
C ARG A 62 -3.63 -24.51 0.24
N ALA A 63 -2.55 -24.91 -0.42
CA ALA A 63 -1.27 -24.21 -0.37
C ALA A 63 -1.40 -22.79 -0.96
N TYR A 64 -0.64 -21.85 -0.41
CA TYR A 64 -0.67 -20.45 -0.84
C TYR A 64 -0.29 -20.29 -2.32
N THR A 65 0.74 -21.00 -2.79
CA THR A 65 1.19 -20.92 -4.19
C THR A 65 0.13 -21.42 -5.18
N ASP A 66 -0.65 -22.43 -4.79
CA ASP A 66 -1.80 -22.94 -5.54
C ASP A 66 -3.02 -22.02 -5.51
N SER A 67 -3.03 -21.03 -4.60
CA SER A 67 -4.08 -20.02 -4.51
C SER A 67 -3.85 -18.85 -5.46
N LEU A 68 -2.66 -18.74 -6.06
CA LEU A 68 -2.28 -17.62 -6.93
C LEU A 68 -2.91 -17.77 -8.33
N ARG A 69 -3.44 -16.66 -8.87
CA ARG A 69 -3.96 -16.61 -10.25
C ARG A 69 -2.93 -17.03 -11.31
N LYS A 70 -1.66 -16.75 -11.04
CA LYS A 70 -0.52 -17.27 -11.80
C LYS A 70 0.33 -18.07 -10.80
N PRO A 71 0.25 -19.41 -10.81
CA PRO A 71 1.07 -20.23 -9.95
C PRO A 71 2.55 -19.86 -10.08
N PHE A 72 3.28 -19.94 -8.97
CA PHE A 72 4.68 -19.59 -8.91
C PHE A 72 5.45 -20.72 -8.20
N ASP A 73 5.92 -21.67 -9.01
CA ASP A 73 6.51 -22.92 -8.55
C ASP A 73 7.94 -23.09 -9.13
N PRO A 74 8.91 -22.27 -8.66
CA PRO A 74 10.27 -22.25 -9.23
C PRO A 74 11.07 -23.55 -9.00
N PHE A 75 10.61 -24.44 -8.12
CA PHE A 75 11.27 -25.69 -7.74
C PHE A 75 10.48 -26.93 -8.18
N GLY A 76 9.59 -26.79 -9.17
CA GLY A 76 8.67 -27.86 -9.57
C GLY A 76 7.40 -27.88 -8.72
N LYS A 77 6.37 -28.54 -9.25
CA LYS A 77 5.02 -28.57 -8.67
C LYS A 77 4.56 -30.03 -8.57
N ALA A 78 3.88 -30.37 -7.48
CA ALA A 78 3.12 -31.61 -7.41
C ALA A 78 1.97 -31.60 -8.44
N LYS A 79 1.86 -32.65 -9.26
CA LYS A 79 0.73 -32.83 -10.18
C LYS A 79 -0.60 -32.74 -9.43
N ASN A 80 -0.66 -33.40 -8.27
CA ASN A 80 -1.79 -33.42 -7.36
C ASN A 80 -1.24 -33.28 -5.93
N PHE A 81 -1.39 -32.09 -5.34
CA PHE A 81 -0.77 -31.76 -4.04
C PHE A 81 -1.29 -32.64 -2.88
N PRO A 82 -2.61 -32.88 -2.72
CA PRO A 82 -3.11 -33.86 -1.77
C PRO A 82 -2.58 -35.28 -2.00
N ALA A 83 -2.48 -35.74 -3.25
CA ALA A 83 -1.94 -37.07 -3.54
C ALA A 83 -0.47 -37.20 -3.12
N ALA A 84 0.33 -36.15 -3.31
CA ALA A 84 1.71 -36.12 -2.86
C ALA A 84 1.84 -36.19 -1.33
N VAL A 85 0.90 -35.57 -0.59
CA VAL A 85 0.79 -35.73 0.87
C VAL A 85 0.40 -37.15 1.25
N ILE A 86 -0.58 -37.74 0.57
CA ILE A 86 -1.02 -39.13 0.79
C ILE A 86 0.16 -40.10 0.63
N GLU A 87 0.90 -39.99 -0.48
CA GLU A 87 2.05 -40.85 -0.75
C GLU A 87 3.15 -40.67 0.32
N ALA A 88 3.53 -39.43 0.61
CA ALA A 88 4.60 -39.12 1.56
C ALA A 88 4.28 -39.53 3.01
N ALA A 89 3.01 -39.42 3.42
CA ALA A 89 2.55 -39.81 4.75
C ALA A 89 1.98 -41.24 4.80
N SER A 90 2.01 -41.99 3.69
CA SER A 90 1.49 -43.36 3.58
C SER A 90 0.03 -43.50 4.05
N LEU A 91 -0.82 -42.55 3.65
CA LEU A 91 -2.24 -42.52 4.01
C LEU A 91 -3.07 -43.36 3.02
N SER A 92 -4.29 -43.74 3.42
CA SER A 92 -5.24 -44.42 2.52
C SER A 92 -6.68 -43.95 2.75
N PRO A 93 -6.96 -42.65 2.60
CA PRO A 93 -8.31 -42.11 2.81
C PRO A 93 -9.27 -42.60 1.72
N LYS A 94 -10.54 -42.74 2.09
CA LYS A 94 -11.65 -43.01 1.15
C LYS A 94 -12.12 -41.75 0.44
N ARG A 95 -12.06 -40.61 1.13
CA ARG A 95 -12.40 -39.28 0.62
C ARG A 95 -11.23 -38.34 0.85
N THR A 96 -10.84 -37.62 -0.20
CA THR A 96 -9.77 -36.61 -0.11
C THR A 96 -10.33 -35.26 -0.58
N ILE A 97 -10.23 -34.24 0.25
CA ILE A 97 -10.68 -32.88 -0.01
C ILE A 97 -9.46 -31.99 -0.21
N TYR A 98 -9.45 -31.19 -1.27
CA TYR A 98 -8.55 -30.05 -1.39
C TYR A 98 -9.34 -28.76 -1.22
N SER A 99 -9.12 -28.06 -0.10
CA SER A 99 -9.99 -26.98 0.37
C SER A 99 -10.07 -25.80 -0.61
N THR A 100 -11.00 -24.88 -0.35
CA THR A 100 -10.92 -23.58 -1.03
C THR A 100 -9.71 -22.78 -0.53
N ALA A 101 -9.34 -21.68 -1.18
CA ALA A 101 -8.35 -20.75 -0.62
C ALA A 101 -9.00 -19.85 0.45
N GLY A 102 -8.32 -19.69 1.58
CA GLY A 102 -8.74 -18.78 2.65
C GLY A 102 -8.28 -19.21 4.04
N GLY A 103 -7.99 -18.23 4.90
CA GLY A 103 -7.57 -18.47 6.29
C GLY A 103 -8.67 -18.96 7.22
N GLU A 104 -9.94 -18.90 6.79
CA GLU A 104 -11.10 -19.46 7.51
C GLU A 104 -11.21 -20.98 7.38
N GLN A 105 -10.62 -21.56 6.33
CA GLN A 105 -10.83 -22.95 5.93
C GLN A 105 -10.52 -23.97 7.03
N PRO A 106 -9.46 -23.85 7.84
CA PRO A 106 -9.20 -24.83 8.90
C PRO A 106 -10.36 -24.97 9.90
N GLN A 107 -10.96 -23.85 10.32
CA GLN A 107 -12.10 -23.87 11.25
C GLN A 107 -13.36 -24.38 10.54
N SER A 108 -13.61 -23.93 9.31
CA SER A 108 -14.78 -24.36 8.52
C SER A 108 -14.77 -25.88 8.26
N LEU A 109 -13.58 -26.45 7.99
CA LEU A 109 -13.39 -27.89 7.86
C LEU A 109 -13.61 -28.64 9.17
N VAL A 110 -13.21 -28.07 10.32
CA VAL A 110 -13.55 -28.66 11.63
C VAL A 110 -15.06 -28.70 11.82
N ASN A 111 -15.78 -27.64 11.44
CA ASN A 111 -17.23 -27.58 11.53
C ASN A 111 -17.88 -28.67 10.65
N GLU A 112 -17.56 -28.70 9.35
CA GLU A 112 -18.08 -29.68 8.36
C GLU A 112 -17.80 -31.12 8.80
N LEU A 113 -16.55 -31.44 9.13
CA LEU A 113 -16.16 -32.81 9.45
C LEU A 113 -16.71 -33.27 10.80
N SER A 114 -16.97 -32.34 11.74
CA SER A 114 -17.63 -32.68 13.00
C SER A 114 -19.10 -33.06 12.78
N GLU A 115 -19.80 -32.40 11.86
CA GLU A 115 -21.16 -32.78 11.45
C GLU A 115 -21.19 -34.16 10.81
N ASP A 116 -20.29 -34.42 9.85
CA ASP A 116 -20.17 -35.72 9.17
C ASP A 116 -19.89 -36.86 10.18
N ILE A 117 -19.00 -36.62 11.15
CA ILE A 117 -18.72 -37.57 12.24
C ILE A 117 -19.95 -37.80 13.12
N ALA A 118 -20.67 -36.73 13.48
CA ALA A 118 -21.83 -36.83 14.34
C ALA A 118 -23.02 -37.54 13.67
N ARG A 119 -23.18 -37.37 12.36
CA ARG A 119 -24.13 -38.14 11.52
C ARG A 119 -23.70 -39.60 11.33
N GLY A 120 -22.42 -39.90 11.51
CA GLY A 120 -21.83 -41.22 11.28
C GLY A 120 -21.51 -41.48 9.80
N ASP A 121 -21.45 -40.43 8.98
CA ASP A 121 -21.08 -40.49 7.57
C ASP A 121 -19.60 -40.86 7.40
N ILE A 122 -18.77 -40.42 8.36
CA ILE A 122 -17.33 -40.72 8.45
C ILE A 122 -16.97 -41.11 9.89
N ARG A 123 -15.91 -41.90 10.09
CA ARG A 123 -15.45 -42.34 11.41
C ARG A 123 -14.27 -41.52 11.91
N MET A 124 -13.36 -41.14 11.02
CA MET A 124 -12.14 -40.43 11.39
C MET A 124 -11.63 -39.54 10.26
N ALA A 125 -11.47 -38.26 10.58
CA ALA A 125 -11.01 -37.25 9.65
C ALA A 125 -9.66 -36.66 10.06
N MET A 126 -8.89 -36.21 9.07
CA MET A 126 -7.66 -35.47 9.26
C MET A 126 -7.71 -34.15 8.49
N ILE A 127 -7.36 -33.05 9.14
CA ILE A 127 -7.16 -31.75 8.50
C ILE A 127 -5.68 -31.41 8.56
N THR A 128 -5.05 -31.14 7.43
CA THR A 128 -3.61 -30.83 7.37
C THR A 128 -3.29 -29.73 6.38
N GLY A 129 -2.18 -29.01 6.59
CA GLY A 129 -1.66 -28.03 5.68
C GLY A 129 -0.29 -27.52 6.10
N GLY A 130 0.43 -26.88 5.18
CA GLY A 130 1.76 -26.37 5.45
C GLY A 130 2.33 -25.52 4.32
N GLU A 131 3.25 -24.63 4.69
CA GLU A 131 3.89 -23.66 3.84
C GLU A 131 5.40 -23.70 4.04
N ALA A 132 6.18 -23.62 2.96
CA ALA A 132 7.65 -23.55 2.98
C ALA A 132 8.18 -22.29 2.28
N LEU A 133 7.48 -21.17 2.45
CA LEU A 133 7.77 -19.91 1.77
C LEU A 133 9.09 -19.27 2.25
N ALA A 134 9.54 -19.54 3.48
CA ALA A 134 10.87 -19.11 3.93
C ALA A 134 11.98 -19.86 3.17
N THR A 135 11.84 -21.17 3.00
CA THR A 135 12.73 -21.98 2.16
C THR A 135 12.72 -21.49 0.72
N LEU A 136 11.53 -21.27 0.15
CA LEU A 136 11.39 -20.78 -1.23
C LEU A 136 12.17 -19.48 -1.44
N LYS A 137 11.96 -18.48 -0.56
CA LYS A 137 12.63 -17.17 -0.65
C LYS A 137 14.13 -17.27 -0.42
N THR A 138 14.57 -18.12 0.51
CA THR A 138 15.99 -18.35 0.82
C THR A 138 16.71 -18.99 -0.36
N ALA A 139 16.12 -20.03 -0.94
CA ALA A 139 16.67 -20.73 -2.11
C ALA A 139 16.76 -19.80 -3.33
N LEU A 140 15.73 -19.00 -3.62
CA LEU A 140 15.79 -18.00 -4.70
C LEU A 140 16.89 -16.96 -4.48
N LYS A 141 17.02 -16.43 -3.25
CA LYS A 141 18.05 -15.44 -2.91
C LYS A 141 19.46 -16.00 -3.05
N LYS A 142 19.65 -17.27 -2.68
CA LYS A 142 20.94 -17.98 -2.73
C LYS A 142 21.19 -18.74 -4.02
N GLN A 143 20.24 -18.73 -4.97
CA GLN A 143 20.29 -19.48 -6.23
C GLN A 143 20.52 -20.99 -6.02
N LEU A 144 19.85 -21.57 -5.02
CA LEU A 144 19.92 -23.00 -4.72
C LEU A 144 18.96 -23.78 -5.62
N ALA A 145 19.35 -24.98 -6.02
CA ALA A 145 18.50 -25.92 -6.73
C ALA A 145 17.75 -26.80 -5.72
N LEU A 146 16.43 -26.80 -5.79
CA LEU A 146 15.54 -27.67 -5.03
C LEU A 146 14.58 -28.36 -6.00
N ASP A 147 14.01 -29.49 -5.58
CA ASP A 147 12.99 -30.21 -6.33
C ASP A 147 11.83 -30.57 -5.40
N TRP A 148 10.67 -29.98 -5.67
CA TRP A 148 9.39 -30.19 -4.99
C TRP A 148 8.36 -30.82 -5.94
N SER A 149 8.80 -31.32 -7.10
CA SER A 149 7.93 -32.03 -8.02
C SER A 149 7.45 -33.36 -7.43
N SER A 150 6.24 -33.77 -7.81
CA SER A 150 5.69 -35.07 -7.47
C SER A 150 4.70 -35.47 -8.56
N GLU A 151 4.82 -36.71 -9.03
CA GLU A 151 3.94 -37.31 -10.03
C GLU A 151 2.75 -38.05 -9.39
N ALA A 152 2.64 -38.00 -8.06
CA ALA A 152 1.55 -38.61 -7.31
C ALA A 152 0.19 -38.13 -7.83
N ASP A 153 -0.77 -39.04 -7.87
CA ASP A 153 -2.11 -38.78 -8.36
C ASP A 153 -3.14 -39.61 -7.59
N ALA A 154 -4.28 -39.00 -7.29
CA ALA A 154 -5.37 -39.62 -6.54
C ALA A 154 -6.68 -38.91 -6.89
N ASP A 155 -7.81 -39.58 -6.65
CA ASP A 155 -9.11 -38.93 -6.75
C ASP A 155 -9.28 -37.90 -5.61
N ILE A 156 -9.63 -36.67 -5.97
CA ILE A 156 -9.74 -35.54 -5.03
C ILE A 156 -11.01 -34.73 -5.28
N GLU A 157 -11.65 -34.30 -4.20
CA GLU A 157 -12.65 -33.25 -4.20
C GLU A 157 -11.96 -31.89 -4.26
N GLU A 158 -11.69 -31.43 -5.48
CA GLU A 158 -11.04 -30.15 -5.78
C GLU A 158 -12.04 -28.98 -5.66
N ARG A 159 -11.93 -28.17 -4.59
CA ARG A 159 -12.85 -27.05 -4.30
C ARG A 159 -12.43 -25.69 -4.89
N GLY A 160 -11.23 -25.59 -5.48
CA GLY A 160 -10.74 -24.40 -6.18
C GLY A 160 -10.30 -23.24 -5.29
N THR A 161 -10.12 -22.04 -5.85
CA THR A 161 -9.59 -20.87 -5.12
C THR A 161 -10.65 -19.88 -4.64
N GLN A 162 -11.91 -20.07 -5.03
CA GLN A 162 -13.07 -19.22 -4.70
C GLN A 162 -12.75 -17.71 -4.73
N THR A 163 -12.79 -17.10 -5.92
CA THR A 163 -12.41 -15.69 -6.15
C THR A 163 -13.57 -14.69 -6.14
N ASP A 164 -14.73 -15.10 -5.63
CA ASP A 164 -15.98 -14.32 -5.61
C ASP A 164 -16.01 -13.21 -4.54
N PHE A 165 -14.96 -13.07 -3.74
CA PHE A 165 -14.84 -12.03 -2.70
C PHE A 165 -14.31 -10.67 -3.21
N ILE A 166 -14.07 -10.53 -4.51
CA ILE A 166 -13.70 -9.27 -5.17
C ILE A 166 -14.38 -9.13 -6.53
N SER A 167 -15.04 -8.00 -6.76
CA SER A 167 -15.73 -7.70 -8.01
C SER A 167 -14.81 -7.10 -9.08
N LYS A 168 -15.29 -7.13 -10.33
CA LYS A 168 -14.66 -6.38 -11.43
C LYS A 168 -14.62 -4.88 -11.17
N TYR A 169 -15.67 -4.31 -10.56
CA TYR A 169 -15.71 -2.90 -10.18
C TYR A 169 -14.56 -2.55 -9.24
N GLU A 170 -14.34 -3.37 -8.22
CA GLU A 170 -13.29 -3.15 -7.23
C GLU A 170 -11.89 -3.26 -7.87
N MET A 171 -11.67 -4.30 -8.68
CA MET A 171 -10.39 -4.50 -9.38
C MET A 171 -10.06 -3.34 -10.33
N VAL A 172 -11.02 -2.91 -11.16
CA VAL A 172 -10.79 -1.83 -12.13
C VAL A 172 -10.48 -0.51 -11.45
N ASN A 173 -11.07 -0.26 -10.27
CA ASN A 173 -10.87 0.97 -9.50
C ASN A 173 -9.71 0.91 -8.49
N GLY A 174 -8.84 -0.11 -8.60
CA GLY A 174 -7.51 -0.14 -7.96
C GLY A 174 -7.37 -1.03 -6.72
N MET A 175 -8.44 -1.70 -6.28
CA MET A 175 -8.39 -2.63 -5.15
C MET A 175 -7.91 -4.02 -5.61
N GLY A 176 -7.15 -4.73 -4.76
CA GLY A 176 -6.77 -6.11 -5.09
C GLY A 176 -5.74 -6.75 -4.16
N LEU A 177 -4.70 -6.01 -3.73
CA LEU A 177 -3.72 -6.57 -2.81
C LEU A 177 -4.24 -6.49 -1.37
N PRO A 178 -4.13 -7.57 -0.56
CA PRO A 178 -4.62 -7.57 0.82
C PRO A 178 -4.11 -6.39 1.67
N PRO A 179 -2.81 -6.04 1.68
CA PRO A 179 -2.35 -4.89 2.47
C PRO A 179 -2.99 -3.57 2.07
N GLN A 180 -3.36 -3.38 0.80
CA GLN A 180 -4.04 -2.18 0.34
C GLN A 180 -5.52 -2.18 0.73
N THR A 181 -6.20 -3.32 0.60
CA THR A 181 -7.63 -3.43 0.90
C THR A 181 -7.91 -3.30 2.39
N TYR A 182 -7.15 -4.01 3.22
CA TYR A 182 -7.26 -3.89 4.67
C TYR A 182 -6.93 -2.48 5.14
N ALA A 183 -5.91 -1.84 4.55
CA ALA A 183 -5.54 -0.47 4.89
C ALA A 183 -6.68 0.53 4.68
N ALA A 184 -7.48 0.37 3.63
CA ALA A 184 -8.64 1.24 3.41
C ALA A 184 -9.68 1.08 4.53
N MET A 185 -10.02 -0.16 4.91
CA MET A 185 -10.94 -0.44 6.02
C MET A 185 -10.37 0.05 7.36
N GLU A 186 -9.06 -0.09 7.56
CA GLU A 186 -8.35 0.40 8.73
C GLU A 186 -8.39 1.94 8.84
N GLN A 187 -8.28 2.67 7.72
CA GLN A 187 -8.46 4.13 7.72
C GLN A 187 -9.90 4.54 8.02
N ALA A 188 -10.90 3.77 7.56
CA ALA A 188 -12.30 3.98 7.95
C ALA A 188 -12.48 3.78 9.46
N LEU A 189 -11.87 2.73 10.02
CA LEU A 189 -11.86 2.46 11.46
C LEU A 189 -11.19 3.58 12.26
N ARG A 190 -10.00 4.02 11.85
CA ARG A 190 -9.32 5.16 12.48
C ARG A 190 -10.21 6.39 12.52
N ALA A 191 -10.88 6.69 11.40
CA ALA A 191 -11.80 7.82 11.32
C ALA A 191 -12.99 7.67 12.26
N ARG A 192 -13.60 6.47 12.35
CA ARG A 192 -14.66 6.17 13.33
C ARG A 192 -14.21 6.40 14.77
N LEU A 193 -12.98 6.01 15.08
CA LEU A 193 -12.38 6.16 16.41
C LEU A 193 -11.91 7.59 16.72
N GLY A 194 -11.94 8.49 15.73
CA GLY A 194 -11.52 9.89 15.90
C GLY A 194 -10.03 10.06 16.24
N MET A 195 -9.19 9.08 15.90
CA MET A 195 -7.78 9.09 16.24
C MET A 195 -6.95 9.78 15.15
N SER A 196 -6.00 10.63 15.55
CA SER A 196 -4.95 11.12 14.65
C SER A 196 -4.10 9.96 14.13
N ARG A 197 -3.32 10.20 13.08
CA ARG A 197 -2.42 9.19 12.50
C ARG A 197 -1.40 8.66 13.51
N VAL A 198 -0.83 9.54 14.34
CA VAL A 198 0.16 9.17 15.37
C VAL A 198 -0.48 8.29 16.43
N GLN A 199 -1.62 8.73 16.99
CA GLN A 199 -2.35 7.95 18.00
C GLN A 199 -2.75 6.57 17.49
N TYR A 200 -3.17 6.48 16.22
CA TYR A 200 -3.58 5.21 15.65
C TYR A 200 -2.41 4.26 15.36
N LEU A 201 -1.24 4.79 14.98
CA LEU A 201 -0.01 4.00 14.85
C LEU A 201 0.43 3.44 16.19
N ASP A 202 0.39 4.25 17.25
CA ASP A 202 0.71 3.81 18.62
C ASP A 202 -0.27 2.72 19.08
N TYR A 203 -1.56 2.91 18.78
CA TYR A 203 -2.61 1.95 19.09
C TYR A 203 -2.40 0.59 18.39
N MET A 204 -2.18 0.59 17.07
CA MET A 204 -1.83 -0.64 16.33
C MET A 204 -0.52 -1.26 16.84
N GLY A 205 0.48 -0.44 17.15
CA GLY A 205 1.74 -0.86 17.75
C GLY A 205 1.54 -1.58 19.09
N GLY A 206 0.60 -1.11 19.91
CA GLY A 206 0.17 -1.75 21.16
C GLY A 206 -0.45 -3.13 20.93
N ILE A 207 -1.44 -3.24 20.03
CA ILE A 207 -2.06 -4.53 19.66
C ILE A 207 -0.97 -5.53 19.21
N CYS A 208 -0.12 -5.10 18.28
CA CYS A 208 0.94 -5.94 17.73
C CYS A 208 2.01 -6.30 18.78
N ALA A 209 2.30 -5.44 19.76
CA ALA A 209 3.20 -5.77 20.86
C ALA A 209 2.64 -6.91 21.74
N GLY A 210 1.33 -6.91 21.99
CA GLY A 210 0.63 -8.01 22.67
C GLY A 210 0.77 -9.33 21.91
N LEU A 211 0.52 -9.33 20.60
CA LEU A 211 0.72 -10.50 19.74
C LEU A 211 2.17 -11.00 19.74
N CYS A 212 3.14 -10.09 19.64
CA CYS A 212 4.56 -10.40 19.67
C CYS A 212 4.99 -11.02 21.01
N LYS A 213 4.42 -10.56 22.13
CA LYS A 213 4.68 -11.12 23.47
C LYS A 213 4.19 -12.57 23.56
N THR A 214 3.03 -12.90 23.01
CA THR A 214 2.55 -14.28 22.92
C THR A 214 3.48 -15.12 22.04
N ALA A 215 3.82 -14.63 20.83
CA ALA A 215 4.68 -15.36 19.89
C ALA A 215 6.06 -15.71 20.47
N GLN A 216 6.66 -14.82 21.27
CA GLN A 216 7.92 -15.08 21.96
C GLN A 216 7.90 -16.32 22.86
N GLN A 217 6.74 -16.66 23.41
CA GLN A 217 6.57 -17.79 24.32
C GLN A 217 6.15 -19.07 23.59
N ASN A 218 5.76 -18.96 22.32
CA ASN A 218 5.30 -20.09 21.53
C ASN A 218 6.49 -20.74 20.79
N PRO A 219 6.80 -22.03 21.05
CA PRO A 219 7.93 -22.72 20.42
C PRO A 219 7.76 -22.92 18.91
N TYR A 220 6.56 -22.73 18.36
CA TYR A 220 6.28 -22.87 16.93
C TYR A 220 6.34 -21.55 16.15
N SER A 221 6.76 -20.45 16.79
CA SER A 221 6.89 -19.14 16.15
C SER A 221 8.07 -19.04 15.18
N GLN A 222 7.83 -18.55 13.96
CA GLN A 222 8.86 -18.23 12.97
C GLN A 222 9.69 -17.00 13.35
N TYR A 223 9.08 -16.02 14.01
CA TYR A 223 9.72 -14.75 14.38
C TYR A 223 9.61 -14.46 15.88
N PRO A 224 10.29 -15.25 16.74
CA PRO A 224 10.16 -15.13 18.19
C PRO A 224 10.89 -13.92 18.77
N GLN A 225 11.50 -13.03 17.97
CA GLN A 225 12.27 -11.91 18.48
C GLN A 225 11.34 -10.80 19.01
N ALA A 226 11.59 -10.35 20.24
CA ALA A 226 10.83 -9.28 20.86
C ALA A 226 10.87 -7.97 20.08
N LYS A 227 9.72 -7.30 20.01
CA LYS A 227 9.55 -5.97 19.39
C LYS A 227 8.71 -5.10 20.32
N SER A 228 9.20 -3.91 20.64
CA SER A 228 8.47 -2.95 21.48
C SER A 228 7.32 -2.30 20.69
N ALA A 229 6.30 -1.83 21.40
CA ALA A 229 5.22 -1.03 20.80
C ALA A 229 5.77 0.22 20.07
N GLU A 230 6.77 0.88 20.67
CA GLU A 230 7.44 2.04 20.06
C GLU A 230 8.09 1.70 18.71
N PHE A 231 8.82 0.58 18.62
CA PHE A 231 9.38 0.12 17.35
C PHE A 231 8.28 -0.18 16.32
N LEU A 232 7.21 -0.85 16.75
CA LEU A 232 6.11 -1.25 15.88
C LEU A 232 5.33 -0.03 15.34
N ALA A 233 5.25 1.05 16.10
CA ALA A 233 4.63 2.32 15.71
C ALA A 233 5.55 3.25 14.89
N THR A 234 6.87 2.99 14.88
CA THR A 234 7.86 3.89 14.27
C THR A 234 8.37 3.38 12.92
N ALA A 235 8.22 4.20 11.88
CA ALA A 235 8.78 3.92 10.57
C ALA A 235 10.31 3.92 10.61
N SER A 236 10.93 2.87 10.08
CA SER A 236 12.40 2.75 10.01
C SER A 236 12.82 1.89 8.82
N LYS A 237 14.14 1.71 8.62
CA LYS A 237 14.66 0.78 7.61
C LYS A 237 14.21 -0.66 7.84
N ASP A 238 14.03 -1.06 9.10
CA ASP A 238 13.62 -2.42 9.48
C ASP A 238 12.11 -2.55 9.72
N ASN A 239 11.38 -1.42 9.82
CA ASN A 239 9.93 -1.33 9.92
C ASN A 239 9.37 -0.29 8.95
N TYR A 240 9.58 -0.49 7.65
CA TYR A 240 9.26 0.51 6.62
C TYR A 240 7.76 0.52 6.27
N PRO A 241 7.23 1.65 5.75
CA PRO A 241 5.85 1.74 5.28
C PRO A 241 5.54 0.76 4.14
N ILE A 242 4.37 0.11 4.20
CA ILE A 242 3.88 -0.79 3.14
C ILE A 242 2.66 -0.16 2.46
N CYS A 243 1.60 0.08 3.23
CA CYS A 243 0.35 0.70 2.79
C CYS A 243 -0.20 1.46 3.98
N ASP A 244 -0.41 2.77 3.87
CA ASP A 244 -0.92 3.58 4.99
C ASP A 244 -2.21 2.99 5.59
N PRO A 245 -2.27 2.69 6.90
CA PRO A 245 -1.33 3.12 7.95
C PRO A 245 -0.26 2.07 8.34
N TYR A 246 -0.18 0.93 7.64
CA TYR A 246 0.68 -0.19 7.99
C TYR A 246 2.16 0.00 7.69
N LEU A 247 2.95 -0.37 8.69
CA LEU A 247 4.38 -0.63 8.60
C LEU A 247 4.64 -2.15 8.45
N LYS A 248 5.87 -2.50 8.08
CA LYS A 248 6.28 -3.88 7.76
C LYS A 248 5.89 -4.92 8.82
N TRP A 249 5.97 -4.58 10.10
CA TRP A 249 5.70 -5.49 11.23
C TRP A 249 4.30 -5.35 11.82
N LEU A 250 3.44 -4.51 11.22
CA LEU A 250 2.02 -4.44 11.55
C LEU A 250 1.16 -5.37 10.68
N ILE A 251 1.77 -6.13 9.77
CA ILE A 251 1.09 -7.05 8.85
C ILE A 251 1.71 -8.44 8.90
N ALA A 252 0.96 -9.44 8.46
CA ALA A 252 1.41 -10.83 8.36
C ALA A 252 2.78 -10.99 7.68
N GLN A 253 3.58 -11.93 8.21
CA GLN A 253 4.87 -12.31 7.64
C GLN A 253 4.73 -13.66 6.95
N ASP A 254 4.72 -13.65 5.62
CA ASP A 254 4.47 -14.84 4.78
C ASP A 254 5.70 -15.74 4.61
N ALA A 255 6.91 -15.28 4.93
CA ALA A 255 8.12 -16.08 4.80
C ALA A 255 8.22 -17.07 5.98
N VAL A 256 7.46 -18.16 5.94
CA VAL A 256 7.43 -19.18 6.99
C VAL A 256 7.75 -20.58 6.45
N ASN A 257 8.26 -21.44 7.32
CA ASN A 257 8.28 -22.89 7.15
C ASN A 257 7.46 -23.51 8.28
N GLN A 258 6.16 -23.69 8.08
CA GLN A 258 5.22 -24.11 9.13
C GLN A 258 4.19 -25.09 8.58
N ALA A 259 3.79 -26.06 9.40
CA ALA A 259 2.70 -26.97 9.10
C ALA A 259 1.97 -27.39 10.37
N SER A 260 0.69 -27.72 10.22
CA SER A 260 -0.14 -28.18 11.33
C SER A 260 -1.16 -29.22 10.86
N THR A 261 -1.48 -30.16 11.75
CA THR A 261 -2.46 -31.24 11.52
C THR A 261 -3.41 -31.38 12.72
N LEU A 262 -4.69 -31.66 12.44
CA LEU A 262 -5.73 -32.01 13.40
C LEU A 262 -6.31 -33.38 13.03
N ILE A 263 -6.58 -34.23 14.03
CA ILE A 263 -7.27 -35.52 13.87
C ILE A 263 -8.57 -35.48 14.67
N LEU A 264 -9.67 -35.76 13.98
CA LEU A 264 -11.03 -35.73 14.51
C LEU A 264 -11.66 -37.11 14.42
N THR A 265 -12.44 -37.48 15.43
CA THR A 265 -13.22 -38.72 15.45
C THR A 265 -14.42 -38.60 16.38
N SER A 266 -15.23 -39.64 16.49
CA SER A 266 -16.31 -39.70 17.49
C SER A 266 -15.80 -40.26 18.82
N VAL A 267 -16.43 -39.89 19.93
CA VAL A 267 -16.14 -40.47 21.27
C VAL A 267 -16.21 -42.00 21.25
N GLY A 268 -17.20 -42.58 20.56
CA GLY A 268 -17.34 -44.02 20.44
C GLY A 268 -16.14 -44.67 19.77
N TYR A 269 -15.67 -44.12 18.65
CA TYR A 269 -14.54 -44.68 17.94
C TYR A 269 -13.21 -44.41 18.66
N ALA A 270 -13.07 -43.27 19.34
CA ALA A 270 -11.92 -43.01 20.22
C ALA A 270 -11.80 -44.05 21.35
N LYS A 271 -12.93 -44.44 21.98
CA LYS A 271 -12.97 -45.54 22.96
C LYS A 271 -12.57 -46.88 22.34
N GLU A 272 -13.07 -47.21 21.15
CA GLU A 272 -12.70 -48.44 20.43
C GLU A 272 -11.20 -48.53 20.15
N LEU A 273 -10.56 -47.38 19.86
CA LEU A 273 -9.13 -47.29 19.56
C LEU A 273 -8.24 -47.13 20.80
N GLY A 274 -8.82 -46.97 21.99
CA GLY A 274 -8.07 -46.77 23.23
C GLY A 274 -7.43 -45.38 23.36
N ILE A 275 -8.00 -44.35 22.73
CA ILE A 275 -7.52 -42.96 22.90
C ILE A 275 -7.99 -42.45 24.26
N GLU A 276 -7.04 -42.03 25.09
CA GLU A 276 -7.32 -41.56 26.46
C GLU A 276 -8.26 -40.34 26.50
N PRO A 277 -9.25 -40.29 27.41
CA PRO A 277 -10.17 -39.16 27.55
C PRO A 277 -9.52 -37.80 27.82
N ASP A 278 -8.29 -37.80 28.34
CA ASP A 278 -7.52 -36.58 28.55
C ASP A 278 -7.13 -35.89 27.23
N GLN A 279 -7.11 -36.63 26.12
CA GLN A 279 -6.84 -36.08 24.78
C GLN A 279 -8.07 -35.43 24.13
N TRP A 280 -9.28 -35.70 24.61
CA TRP A 280 -10.51 -35.32 23.92
C TRP A 280 -10.84 -33.85 24.14
N ILE A 281 -10.98 -33.09 23.05
CA ILE A 281 -11.52 -31.73 23.03
C ILE A 281 -12.76 -31.70 22.14
N TYR A 282 -13.84 -31.16 22.67
CA TYR A 282 -15.14 -31.05 22.00
C TYR A 282 -15.30 -29.68 21.34
N LEU A 283 -15.94 -29.66 20.18
CA LEU A 283 -16.51 -28.45 19.58
C LEU A 283 -17.90 -28.22 20.20
N HIS A 284 -18.05 -27.15 21.00
CA HIS A 284 -19.30 -26.82 21.70
C HIS A 284 -20.24 -25.95 20.86
N GLY A 285 -19.67 -25.08 20.04
CA GLY A 285 -20.43 -24.19 19.18
C GLY A 285 -19.57 -23.69 18.04
N TYR A 286 -20.18 -23.39 16.90
CA TYR A 286 -19.48 -22.95 15.71
C TYR A 286 -20.39 -22.13 14.81
N SER A 287 -19.80 -21.42 13.85
CA SER A 287 -20.54 -20.79 12.75
C SER A 287 -19.63 -20.47 11.58
N ASP A 288 -20.23 -20.34 10.40
CA ASP A 288 -19.61 -19.94 9.15
C ASP A 288 -20.45 -18.84 8.50
N VAL A 289 -19.87 -17.66 8.30
CA VAL A 289 -20.60 -16.49 7.79
C VAL A 289 -19.77 -15.77 6.73
N LYS A 290 -20.41 -15.35 5.64
CA LYS A 290 -19.79 -14.58 4.55
C LYS A 290 -20.28 -13.15 4.55
N GLU A 291 -19.35 -12.22 4.39
CA GLU A 291 -19.62 -10.79 4.30
C GLU A 291 -19.93 -10.37 2.86
N LYS A 292 -20.61 -9.23 2.70
CA LYS A 292 -20.71 -8.55 1.41
C LYS A 292 -19.33 -8.15 0.87
N LEU A 293 -19.27 -7.93 -0.45
CA LEU A 293 -18.11 -7.31 -1.08
C LEU A 293 -17.75 -6.00 -0.38
N VAL A 294 -16.46 -5.67 -0.29
CA VAL A 294 -15.97 -4.53 0.50
C VAL A 294 -16.69 -3.25 0.11
N SER A 295 -16.79 -2.99 -1.20
CA SER A 295 -17.48 -1.81 -1.75
C SER A 295 -18.97 -1.74 -1.43
N GLU A 296 -19.62 -2.86 -1.12
CA GLU A 296 -21.07 -2.95 -0.85
C GLU A 296 -21.41 -2.88 0.63
N ARG A 297 -20.43 -3.02 1.54
CA ARG A 297 -20.65 -2.98 2.99
C ARG A 297 -21.21 -1.62 3.43
N PRO A 298 -22.27 -1.57 4.26
CA PRO A 298 -22.82 -0.29 4.73
C PRO A 298 -21.77 0.62 5.38
N ASP A 299 -20.88 0.03 6.18
CA ASP A 299 -19.80 0.69 6.91
C ASP A 299 -18.49 -0.07 6.69
N LEU A 300 -17.47 0.60 6.12
CA LEU A 300 -16.17 -0.01 5.81
C LEU A 300 -15.30 -0.25 7.06
N SER A 301 -15.67 0.36 8.19
CA SER A 301 -14.99 0.18 9.47
C SER A 301 -15.51 -1.02 10.28
N LYS A 302 -16.50 -1.76 9.77
CA LYS A 302 -17.18 -2.85 10.47
C LYS A 302 -17.23 -4.12 9.63
N SER A 303 -17.49 -5.25 10.28
CA SER A 303 -17.91 -6.48 9.62
C SER A 303 -18.99 -7.14 10.46
N LYS A 304 -20.19 -7.26 9.88
CA LYS A 304 -21.32 -7.93 10.49
C LYS A 304 -21.13 -9.45 10.47
N ALA A 305 -20.49 -9.97 9.42
CA ALA A 305 -20.11 -11.39 9.36
C ALA A 305 -19.16 -11.79 10.50
N LEU A 306 -18.18 -10.93 10.84
CA LEU A 306 -17.27 -11.17 11.96
C LEU A 306 -18.01 -11.16 13.30
N GLU A 307 -18.86 -10.17 13.52
CA GLU A 307 -19.71 -10.07 14.71
C GLU A 307 -20.59 -11.32 14.89
N LEU A 308 -21.30 -11.72 13.83
CA LEU A 308 -22.20 -12.87 13.86
C LEU A 308 -21.46 -14.20 13.95
N ALA A 309 -20.27 -14.32 13.38
CA ALA A 309 -19.48 -15.53 13.52
C ALA A 309 -19.06 -15.76 14.99
N ILE A 310 -18.53 -14.73 15.65
CA ILE A 310 -18.12 -14.83 17.05
C ILE A 310 -19.34 -15.07 17.95
N SER A 311 -20.37 -14.22 17.84
CA SER A 311 -21.55 -14.30 18.69
C SER A 311 -22.37 -15.58 18.43
N GLY A 312 -22.46 -16.03 17.18
CA GLY A 312 -23.12 -17.27 16.79
C GLY A 312 -22.43 -18.51 17.36
N ALA A 313 -21.09 -18.57 17.31
CA ALA A 313 -20.35 -19.68 17.92
C ALA A 313 -20.48 -19.70 19.46
N ILE A 314 -20.42 -18.53 20.11
CA ILE A 314 -20.59 -18.41 21.57
C ILE A 314 -22.03 -18.79 21.99
N SER A 315 -23.03 -18.25 21.31
CA SER A 315 -24.44 -18.50 21.63
C SER A 315 -24.82 -19.95 21.40
N SER A 316 -24.31 -20.58 20.33
CA SER A 316 -24.58 -21.99 20.04
C SER A 316 -23.89 -22.94 21.02
N ALA A 317 -22.75 -22.54 21.60
CA ALA A 317 -22.12 -23.23 22.72
C ALA A 317 -22.90 -23.08 24.05
N GLY A 318 -23.92 -22.22 24.11
CA GLY A 318 -24.74 -22.02 25.31
C GLY A 318 -24.02 -21.30 26.45
N ILE A 319 -23.02 -20.49 26.13
CA ILE A 319 -22.20 -19.73 27.09
C ILE A 319 -22.24 -18.22 26.81
N ALA A 320 -21.70 -17.42 27.71
CA ALA A 320 -21.50 -15.98 27.52
C ALA A 320 -20.07 -15.67 27.04
N ALA A 321 -19.86 -14.50 26.42
CA ALA A 321 -18.53 -14.07 25.98
C ALA A 321 -17.49 -14.02 27.13
N GLY A 322 -17.94 -13.68 28.34
CA GLY A 322 -17.09 -13.67 29.53
C GLY A 322 -16.62 -15.05 30.01
N ASP A 323 -17.23 -16.14 29.52
CA ASP A 323 -16.83 -17.51 29.85
C ASP A 323 -15.63 -17.99 29.00
N ILE A 324 -15.26 -17.24 27.96
CA ILE A 324 -14.11 -17.54 27.10
C ILE A 324 -12.81 -17.19 27.82
N ALA A 325 -12.13 -18.21 28.33
CA ALA A 325 -10.84 -18.03 29.01
C ALA A 325 -9.72 -17.81 27.98
N TYR A 326 -9.67 -18.64 26.94
CA TYR A 326 -8.61 -18.63 25.93
C TYR A 326 -9.16 -18.22 24.56
N ARG A 327 -8.39 -17.47 23.78
CA ARG A 327 -8.84 -17.03 22.47
C ARG A 327 -7.69 -16.91 21.47
N ASP A 328 -7.94 -17.33 20.24
CA ASP A 328 -7.07 -17.04 19.12
C ASP A 328 -7.83 -16.34 18.01
N ILE A 329 -7.59 -15.03 17.90
CA ILE A 329 -8.17 -14.21 16.86
C ILE A 329 -7.18 -14.10 15.69
N TYR A 330 -7.64 -14.50 14.50
CA TYR A 330 -6.90 -14.33 13.26
C TYR A 330 -6.46 -12.87 13.07
N SER A 331 -5.18 -12.66 12.78
CA SER A 331 -4.52 -11.36 12.93
C SER A 331 -3.53 -11.03 11.80
N CYS A 332 -3.94 -11.26 10.54
CA CYS A 332 -3.16 -10.77 9.38
C CYS A 332 -2.95 -9.24 9.44
N PHE A 333 -3.94 -8.53 9.98
CA PHE A 333 -3.99 -7.07 10.12
C PHE A 333 -4.67 -6.70 11.45
N PRO A 334 -4.29 -5.59 12.12
CA PRO A 334 -4.82 -5.18 13.42
C PRO A 334 -6.34 -4.95 13.46
N ILE A 335 -6.96 -4.46 12.38
CA ILE A 335 -8.42 -4.26 12.31
C ILE A 335 -9.22 -5.51 12.70
N VAL A 336 -8.79 -6.71 12.30
CA VAL A 336 -9.52 -7.95 12.64
C VAL A 336 -9.52 -8.18 14.15
N VAL A 337 -8.38 -7.90 14.80
CA VAL A 337 -8.22 -8.02 16.26
C VAL A 337 -9.08 -7.00 16.98
N HIS A 338 -9.09 -5.75 16.50
CA HIS A 338 -9.94 -4.71 17.07
C HIS A 338 -11.43 -5.06 16.95
N LEU A 339 -11.90 -5.45 15.76
CA LEU A 339 -13.32 -5.77 15.58
C LEU A 339 -13.75 -6.97 16.42
N ALA A 340 -12.91 -8.00 16.56
CA ALA A 340 -13.20 -9.10 17.47
C ALA A 340 -13.24 -8.66 18.94
N SER A 341 -12.37 -7.73 19.36
CA SER A 341 -12.37 -7.19 20.72
C SER A 341 -13.65 -6.42 21.04
N GLU A 342 -14.24 -5.71 20.06
CA GLU A 342 -15.53 -5.02 20.26
C GLU A 342 -16.66 -6.00 20.56
N VAL A 343 -16.68 -7.16 19.87
CA VAL A 343 -17.70 -8.20 20.06
C VAL A 343 -17.52 -8.89 21.42
N LEU A 344 -16.29 -9.09 21.85
CA LEU A 344 -15.96 -9.77 23.11
C LEU A 344 -15.96 -8.84 24.32
N GLY A 345 -16.06 -7.52 24.13
CA GLY A 345 -15.98 -6.53 25.20
C GLY A 345 -14.59 -6.42 25.84
N LEU A 346 -13.54 -6.50 25.02
CA LEU A 346 -12.13 -6.52 25.43
C LEU A 346 -11.37 -5.29 24.95
N ASP A 347 -10.22 -5.02 25.56
CA ASP A 347 -9.24 -4.05 25.08
C ASP A 347 -8.14 -4.79 24.30
N PRO A 348 -8.04 -4.63 22.97
CA PRO A 348 -7.10 -5.40 22.14
C PRO A 348 -5.63 -5.03 22.37
N VAL A 349 -5.34 -3.93 23.08
CA VAL A 349 -3.97 -3.54 23.46
C VAL A 349 -3.54 -4.22 24.75
N ASN A 350 -4.47 -4.38 25.70
CA ASN A 350 -4.16 -4.84 27.05
C ASN A 350 -4.54 -6.31 27.30
N ASP A 351 -5.60 -6.80 26.66
CA ASP A 351 -6.05 -8.18 26.77
C ASP A 351 -5.34 -9.09 25.77
N GLN A 352 -5.15 -10.35 26.16
CA GLN A 352 -4.55 -11.35 25.29
C GLN A 352 -5.54 -11.77 24.19
N MET A 353 -5.29 -11.32 22.96
CA MET A 353 -6.15 -11.60 21.80
C MET A 353 -5.72 -12.83 20.97
N SER A 354 -4.54 -13.39 21.23
CA SER A 354 -4.06 -14.60 20.57
C SER A 354 -3.29 -15.49 21.53
N MET A 355 -3.50 -16.80 21.42
CA MET A 355 -2.76 -17.86 22.10
C MET A 355 -1.52 -18.27 21.30
N THR A 356 -1.56 -18.07 19.99
CA THR A 356 -0.52 -18.49 19.04
C THR A 356 0.54 -17.40 18.87
N GLY A 357 0.14 -16.14 18.84
CA GLY A 357 1.02 -14.97 18.67
C GLY A 357 0.81 -14.19 17.36
N GLY A 358 -0.20 -14.58 16.58
CA GLY A 358 -0.65 -13.84 15.40
C GLY A 358 0.29 -13.88 14.19
N LEU A 359 -0.26 -13.63 13.01
CA LEU A 359 0.44 -13.89 11.73
C LEU A 359 1.65 -12.97 11.49
N SER A 360 1.75 -11.86 12.22
CA SER A 360 2.89 -10.94 12.14
C SER A 360 4.14 -11.47 12.84
N PHE A 361 4.00 -12.39 13.81
CA PHE A 361 5.12 -12.82 14.67
C PHE A 361 5.21 -14.34 14.78
N PHE A 362 4.10 -15.02 15.06
CA PHE A 362 4.05 -16.47 14.95
C PHE A 362 4.46 -16.92 13.55
N GLY A 363 4.02 -16.18 12.53
CA GLY A 363 4.24 -16.51 11.13
C GLY A 363 2.91 -16.68 10.41
N GLY A 364 2.81 -16.09 9.21
CA GLY A 364 1.62 -16.15 8.38
C GLY A 364 1.69 -17.32 7.42
N ALA A 365 1.36 -18.53 7.88
CA ALA A 365 1.18 -19.72 7.04
C ALA A 365 -0.08 -19.64 6.12
N GLY A 366 -0.40 -18.43 5.63
CA GLY A 366 -1.47 -18.12 4.70
C GLY A 366 -2.82 -18.71 5.11
N ASN A 367 -3.27 -19.69 4.33
CA ASN A 367 -4.54 -20.38 4.50
C ASN A 367 -4.55 -21.29 5.75
N ASN A 368 -3.39 -21.74 6.22
CA ASN A 368 -3.26 -22.77 7.26
C ASN A 368 -2.97 -22.24 8.67
N TYR A 369 -2.89 -20.92 8.87
CA TYR A 369 -2.64 -20.36 10.22
C TYR A 369 -3.64 -20.90 11.26
N SER A 370 -4.92 -20.96 10.92
CA SER A 370 -5.97 -21.30 11.89
C SER A 370 -5.89 -22.76 12.36
N THR A 371 -5.20 -23.65 11.63
CA THR A 371 -4.91 -25.02 12.10
C THR A 371 -3.97 -24.98 13.32
N HIS A 372 -2.96 -24.10 13.31
CA HIS A 372 -2.08 -23.87 14.47
C HIS A 372 -2.83 -23.24 15.64
N ALA A 373 -3.75 -22.32 15.34
CA ALA A 373 -4.59 -21.67 16.35
C ALA A 373 -5.46 -22.70 17.10
N ILE A 374 -6.12 -23.59 16.36
CA ILE A 374 -6.92 -24.69 16.93
C ILE A 374 -6.03 -25.63 17.73
N ALA A 375 -4.88 -26.05 17.19
CA ALA A 375 -3.93 -26.92 17.90
C ALA A 375 -3.47 -26.32 19.23
N THR A 376 -3.10 -25.04 19.25
CA THR A 376 -2.65 -24.33 20.45
C THR A 376 -3.77 -24.21 21.49
N VAL A 377 -5.00 -23.92 21.06
CA VAL A 377 -6.17 -23.87 21.96
C VAL A 377 -6.50 -25.25 22.52
N VAL A 378 -6.43 -26.32 21.71
CA VAL A 378 -6.61 -27.71 22.14
C VAL A 378 -5.59 -28.09 23.22
N GLU A 379 -4.30 -27.86 22.97
CA GLU A 379 -3.22 -28.12 23.94
C GLU A 379 -3.47 -27.38 25.26
N LYS A 380 -3.92 -26.13 25.20
CA LYS A 380 -4.21 -25.34 26.40
C LYS A 380 -5.43 -25.88 27.18
N LEU A 381 -6.51 -26.23 26.48
CA LEU A 381 -7.74 -26.74 27.09
C LEU A 381 -7.56 -28.14 27.69
N ARG A 382 -6.60 -28.95 27.21
CA ARG A 382 -6.24 -30.22 27.86
C ARG A 382 -5.60 -29.99 29.23
N GLN A 383 -4.88 -28.89 29.42
CA GLN A 383 -4.30 -28.50 30.71
C GLN A 383 -5.33 -27.84 31.63
N ASP A 384 -6.20 -27.00 31.07
CA ASP A 384 -7.28 -26.32 31.77
C ASP A 384 -8.64 -26.85 31.31
N ARG A 385 -8.95 -28.06 31.77
CA ARG A 385 -10.12 -28.84 31.31
C ARG A 385 -11.47 -28.21 31.65
N GLN A 386 -11.49 -27.15 32.48
CA GLN A 386 -12.71 -26.43 32.86
C GLN A 386 -12.96 -25.17 32.03
N ALA A 387 -12.02 -24.78 31.18
CA ALA A 387 -12.13 -23.58 30.38
C ALA A 387 -12.87 -23.79 29.05
N TYR A 388 -13.27 -22.67 28.44
CA TYR A 388 -13.67 -22.57 27.05
C TYR A 388 -12.63 -21.77 26.27
N GLY A 389 -12.36 -22.23 25.05
CA GLY A 389 -11.48 -21.57 24.09
C GLY A 389 -12.26 -21.12 22.86
N LEU A 390 -11.96 -19.94 22.32
CA LEU A 390 -12.52 -19.44 21.06
C LEU A 390 -11.43 -19.37 19.99
N VAL A 391 -11.72 -19.85 18.79
CA VAL A 391 -10.93 -19.57 17.60
C VAL A 391 -11.79 -18.79 16.61
N LEU A 392 -11.28 -17.67 16.12
CA LEU A 392 -11.83 -16.96 14.95
C LEU A 392 -10.85 -17.08 13.79
N ALA A 393 -11.31 -17.64 12.69
CA ALA A 393 -10.57 -17.81 11.46
C ALA A 393 -11.15 -16.90 10.37
N ASN A 394 -10.27 -16.18 9.64
CA ASN A 394 -10.67 -15.12 8.71
C ASN A 394 -10.10 -15.33 7.30
N GLY A 395 -10.95 -15.15 6.29
CA GLY A 395 -10.64 -15.30 4.87
C GLY A 395 -10.92 -14.05 4.03
N GLY A 396 -10.14 -13.87 2.96
CA GLY A 396 -10.32 -12.76 2.02
C GLY A 396 -10.09 -11.39 2.67
N PHE A 397 -10.99 -10.44 2.44
CA PHE A 397 -10.95 -9.08 2.99
C PHE A 397 -11.92 -8.92 4.15
N MET A 398 -11.83 -9.79 5.16
CA MET A 398 -12.92 -10.08 6.10
C MET A 398 -14.19 -10.54 5.38
N SER A 399 -14.00 -11.31 4.31
CA SER A 399 -15.08 -11.75 3.42
C SER A 399 -15.72 -13.05 3.88
N LYS A 400 -14.96 -13.88 4.60
CA LYS A 400 -15.40 -15.19 5.09
C LYS A 400 -14.90 -15.32 6.52
N GLN A 401 -15.79 -15.70 7.42
CA GLN A 401 -15.51 -15.86 8.85
C GLN A 401 -15.97 -17.25 9.27
N SER A 402 -15.12 -17.94 10.02
CA SER A 402 -15.46 -19.20 10.65
C SER A 402 -14.99 -19.17 12.08
N ALA A 403 -15.87 -19.51 13.03
CA ALA A 403 -15.56 -19.47 14.45
C ALA A 403 -15.92 -20.79 15.12
N GLY A 404 -15.14 -21.18 16.14
CA GLY A 404 -15.34 -22.39 16.92
C GLY A 404 -15.07 -22.17 18.40
N VAL A 405 -15.96 -22.67 19.25
CA VAL A 405 -15.82 -22.73 20.70
C VAL A 405 -15.47 -24.15 21.13
N TYR A 406 -14.37 -24.31 21.85
CA TYR A 406 -13.79 -25.58 22.23
C TYR A 406 -13.73 -25.75 23.75
N SER A 407 -13.89 -26.98 24.24
CA SER A 407 -13.64 -27.32 25.65
C SER A 407 -13.39 -28.81 25.84
N ALA A 408 -12.69 -29.18 26.91
CA ALA A 408 -12.60 -30.57 27.37
C ALA A 408 -13.88 -31.05 28.09
N LYS A 409 -14.80 -30.14 28.42
CA LYS A 409 -16.11 -30.48 28.98
C LYS A 409 -16.91 -31.25 27.95
N MET A 410 -17.43 -32.40 28.32
CA MET A 410 -18.33 -33.15 27.45
C MET A 410 -19.68 -32.41 27.33
N PRO A 411 -20.14 -32.08 26.11
CA PRO A 411 -21.48 -31.51 25.90
C PRO A 411 -22.56 -32.56 26.16
N GLN A 412 -23.80 -32.12 26.44
CA GLN A 412 -24.92 -33.03 26.69
C GLN A 412 -25.32 -33.83 25.44
N ALA A 413 -25.23 -33.21 24.26
CA ALA A 413 -25.51 -33.81 22.96
C ALA A 413 -24.84 -32.97 21.86
N TRP A 414 -24.66 -33.57 20.69
CA TRP A 414 -24.34 -32.84 19.47
C TRP A 414 -25.60 -32.10 18.98
N VAL A 415 -25.44 -30.84 18.60
CA VAL A 415 -26.46 -30.05 17.92
C VAL A 415 -25.82 -29.52 16.67
N GLU A 416 -26.33 -29.92 15.51
CA GLU A 416 -25.92 -29.37 14.23
C GLU A 416 -26.38 -27.90 14.16
N ILE A 417 -25.46 -26.99 13.89
CA ILE A 417 -25.69 -25.54 13.93
C ILE A 417 -25.75 -25.01 12.50
N SER A 418 -26.95 -24.61 12.07
CA SER A 418 -27.10 -23.91 10.79
C SER A 418 -26.72 -22.44 10.94
N SER A 419 -25.80 -21.98 10.09
CA SER A 419 -25.45 -20.56 9.96
C SER A 419 -26.37 -19.79 9.01
N GLU A 420 -27.42 -20.42 8.46
CA GLU A 420 -28.33 -19.81 7.46
C GLU A 420 -29.06 -18.58 8.01
N ALA A 421 -29.49 -18.62 9.27
CA ALA A 421 -30.11 -17.47 9.93
C ALA A 421 -29.13 -16.29 10.09
N LEU A 422 -27.87 -16.60 10.45
CA LEU A 422 -26.81 -15.59 10.56
C LEU A 422 -26.47 -14.99 9.19
N GLN A 423 -26.37 -15.83 8.15
CA GLN A 423 -26.13 -15.38 6.78
C GLN A 423 -27.28 -14.49 6.28
N THR A 424 -28.53 -14.85 6.57
CA THR A 424 -29.72 -14.05 6.23
C THR A 424 -29.63 -12.64 6.84
N GLU A 425 -29.12 -12.52 8.07
CA GLU A 425 -28.92 -11.22 8.72
C GLU A 425 -27.81 -10.39 8.05
N VAL A 426 -26.71 -11.02 7.61
CA VAL A 426 -25.66 -10.33 6.83
C VAL A 426 -26.19 -9.86 5.48
N ASP A 427 -26.94 -10.71 4.79
CA ASP A 427 -27.48 -10.42 3.46
C ASP A 427 -28.53 -9.31 3.52
N ALA A 428 -29.31 -9.24 4.62
CA ALA A 428 -30.31 -8.21 4.88
C ALA A 428 -29.72 -6.81 5.16
N GLN A 429 -28.41 -6.67 5.33
CA GLN A 429 -27.77 -5.36 5.45
C GLN A 429 -28.12 -4.47 4.24
N PRO A 430 -28.33 -3.15 4.42
CA PRO A 430 -28.66 -2.26 3.30
C PRO A 430 -27.64 -2.34 2.17
N GLU A 431 -28.11 -2.42 0.93
CA GLU A 431 -27.22 -2.35 -0.23
C GLU A 431 -26.68 -0.93 -0.43
N CYS A 432 -25.38 -0.83 -0.72
CA CYS A 432 -24.79 0.44 -1.13
C CYS A 432 -24.72 0.50 -2.65
N LYS A 433 -25.53 1.37 -3.27
CA LYS A 433 -25.46 1.61 -4.72
C LYS A 433 -24.07 2.09 -5.11
N LEU A 434 -23.44 1.38 -6.05
CA LEU A 434 -22.13 1.74 -6.59
C LEU A 434 -22.26 2.66 -7.80
N LEU A 435 -21.52 3.77 -7.80
CA LEU A 435 -21.55 4.78 -8.85
C LEU A 435 -20.45 4.54 -9.89
N ASN A 436 -20.83 4.78 -11.16
CA ASN A 436 -19.98 4.77 -12.35
C ASN A 436 -20.26 6.02 -13.19
N GLU A 437 -20.26 7.18 -12.54
CA GLU A 437 -20.57 8.47 -13.15
C GLU A 437 -19.75 9.59 -12.52
N ASP A 438 -19.67 10.73 -13.22
CA ASP A 438 -19.02 11.92 -12.69
C ASP A 438 -19.83 12.41 -11.48
N CYS A 439 -19.17 12.58 -10.33
CA CYS A 439 -19.84 12.99 -9.10
C CYS A 439 -18.89 13.71 -8.13
N THR A 440 -19.50 14.46 -7.21
CA THR A 440 -18.83 14.94 -5.99
C THR A 440 -19.26 14.04 -4.84
N ALA A 441 -18.31 13.60 -4.02
CA ALA A 441 -18.55 12.69 -2.91
C ALA A 441 -17.58 12.95 -1.75
N VAL A 442 -17.90 12.45 -0.56
CA VAL A 442 -17.07 12.61 0.65
C VAL A 442 -16.29 11.34 0.91
N ILE A 443 -14.97 11.44 1.13
CA ILE A 443 -14.10 10.28 1.39
C ILE A 443 -14.58 9.54 2.65
N GLU A 444 -14.80 8.23 2.54
CA GLU A 444 -15.09 7.31 3.65
C GLU A 444 -13.87 6.49 4.08
N ALA A 445 -12.99 6.18 3.13
CA ALA A 445 -11.81 5.34 3.32
C ALA A 445 -10.79 5.61 2.22
N TYR A 446 -9.50 5.36 2.49
CA TYR A 446 -8.44 5.52 1.49
C TYR A 446 -7.24 4.63 1.81
N THR A 447 -6.36 4.42 0.85
CA THR A 447 -5.05 3.82 1.10
C THR A 447 -3.99 4.44 0.20
N VAL A 448 -2.74 4.45 0.70
CA VAL A 448 -1.55 4.86 -0.06
C VAL A 448 -0.51 3.75 0.06
N ARG A 449 -0.17 3.11 -1.06
CA ARG A 449 0.88 2.08 -1.14
C ARG A 449 2.24 2.72 -1.39
N HIS A 450 3.25 2.18 -0.69
CA HIS A 450 4.65 2.50 -0.87
C HIS A 450 5.39 1.38 -1.61
N ASP A 451 6.36 1.75 -2.43
CA ASP A 451 7.36 0.85 -3.00
C ASP A 451 8.78 1.29 -2.60
N ARG A 452 9.81 0.71 -3.21
CA ARG A 452 11.22 1.02 -2.89
C ARG A 452 11.60 2.49 -3.13
N ASN A 453 10.83 3.22 -3.91
CA ASN A 453 11.02 4.63 -4.27
C ASN A 453 10.05 5.57 -3.51
N GLY A 454 9.26 5.06 -2.57
CA GLY A 454 8.28 5.83 -1.80
C GLY A 454 6.84 5.62 -2.29
N ILE A 455 6.00 6.66 -2.24
CA ILE A 455 4.58 6.59 -2.59
C ILE A 455 4.40 6.22 -4.06
N ALA A 456 3.65 5.13 -4.32
CA ALA A 456 3.53 4.53 -5.65
C ALA A 456 2.10 4.45 -6.19
N HIS A 457 1.10 4.26 -5.32
CA HIS A 457 -0.28 4.07 -5.75
C HIS A 457 -1.25 4.48 -4.62
N ALA A 458 -2.40 5.04 -4.97
CA ALA A 458 -3.47 5.30 -4.02
C ALA A 458 -4.85 5.10 -4.65
N TYR A 459 -5.82 4.72 -3.83
CA TYR A 459 -7.24 4.74 -4.18
C TYR A 459 -8.06 5.09 -2.94
N LEU A 460 -9.32 5.47 -3.15
CA LEU A 460 -10.24 5.83 -2.09
C LEU A 460 -11.65 5.35 -2.36
N PHE A 461 -12.42 5.21 -1.29
CA PHE A 461 -13.86 5.14 -1.30
C PHE A 461 -14.42 6.49 -0.88
N ALA A 462 -15.44 6.97 -1.59
CA ALA A 462 -16.20 8.16 -1.23
C ALA A 462 -17.70 7.90 -1.40
N ARG A 463 -18.54 8.65 -0.68
CA ARG A 463 -20.00 8.50 -0.72
C ARG A 463 -20.71 9.85 -0.83
N ASN A 464 -21.82 9.87 -1.53
CA ASN A 464 -22.80 10.96 -1.54
C ASN A 464 -24.22 10.40 -1.34
N ASP A 465 -25.23 11.25 -1.54
CA ASP A 465 -26.66 10.89 -1.43
C ASP A 465 -27.12 9.85 -2.47
N GLN A 466 -26.43 9.73 -3.60
CA GLN A 466 -26.76 8.79 -4.67
C GLN A 466 -26.12 7.40 -4.46
N GLY A 467 -25.00 7.32 -3.75
CA GLY A 467 -24.30 6.06 -3.51
C GLY A 467 -22.81 6.22 -3.20
N ARG A 468 -22.10 5.09 -3.23
CA ARG A 468 -20.66 5.02 -3.03
C ARG A 468 -19.92 4.93 -4.36
N VAL A 469 -18.76 5.55 -4.41
CA VAL A 469 -17.85 5.51 -5.54
C VAL A 469 -16.46 5.15 -5.03
N MET A 470 -15.83 4.14 -5.65
CA MET A 470 -14.41 3.87 -5.47
C MET A 470 -13.65 4.49 -6.62
N ALA A 471 -12.56 5.21 -6.34
CA ALA A 471 -11.78 5.92 -7.35
C ALA A 471 -10.28 5.73 -7.14
N VAL A 472 -9.55 5.53 -8.24
CA VAL A 472 -8.08 5.53 -8.23
C VAL A 472 -7.53 6.95 -8.25
N VAL A 473 -6.38 7.17 -7.62
CA VAL A 473 -5.59 8.39 -7.82
C VAL A 473 -4.65 8.17 -9.01
N PRO A 474 -4.68 9.02 -10.06
CA PRO A 474 -3.76 8.88 -11.18
C PRO A 474 -2.29 8.88 -10.74
N ALA A 475 -1.45 8.11 -11.43
CA ALA A 475 -0.03 7.98 -11.08
C ALA A 475 0.76 9.30 -11.23
N ASP A 476 0.28 10.22 -12.06
CA ASP A 476 0.83 11.57 -12.22
C ASP A 476 0.29 12.59 -11.19
N HIS A 477 -0.76 12.26 -10.44
CA HIS A 477 -1.25 13.07 -9.32
C HIS A 477 -0.47 12.82 -8.03
N ARG A 478 0.86 12.99 -8.09
CA ARG A 478 1.77 12.75 -6.94
C ARG A 478 1.45 13.63 -5.73
N ALA A 479 1.07 14.88 -5.96
CA ALA A 479 0.71 15.81 -4.89
C ALA A 479 -0.53 15.32 -4.09
N THR A 480 -1.55 14.79 -4.78
CA THR A 480 -2.72 14.19 -4.11
C THR A 480 -2.37 12.93 -3.34
N MET A 481 -1.50 12.06 -3.89
CA MET A 481 -1.04 10.88 -3.15
C MET A 481 -0.22 11.26 -1.92
N GLN A 482 0.64 12.29 -2.03
CA GLN A 482 1.37 12.85 -0.89
C GLN A 482 0.44 13.47 0.15
N ALA A 483 -0.61 14.17 -0.29
CA ALA A 483 -1.61 14.74 0.60
C ALA A 483 -2.38 13.65 1.36
N LEU A 484 -2.84 12.59 0.68
CA LEU A 484 -3.46 11.43 1.34
C LEU A 484 -2.53 10.78 2.38
N HIS A 485 -1.23 10.74 2.10
CA HIS A 485 -0.24 10.18 3.01
C HIS A 485 0.07 11.08 4.22
N LYS A 486 0.16 12.40 4.02
CA LYS A 486 0.61 13.35 5.06
C LYS A 486 -0.53 14.00 5.84
N PHE A 487 -1.67 14.22 5.20
CA PHE A 487 -2.79 14.88 5.83
C PHE A 487 -3.38 13.96 6.89
N ASP A 488 -3.64 14.50 8.07
CA ASP A 488 -4.03 13.69 9.23
C ASP A 488 -5.39 13.01 8.99
N ASN A 489 -6.37 13.77 8.46
CA ASN A 489 -7.76 13.27 8.30
C ASN A 489 -8.34 13.52 6.89
N PRO A 490 -7.95 12.71 5.89
CA PRO A 490 -8.57 12.74 4.56
C PRO A 490 -10.02 12.24 4.55
N VAL A 491 -10.38 11.31 5.43
CA VAL A 491 -11.77 10.86 5.60
C VAL A 491 -12.62 12.06 6.04
N GLY A 492 -13.79 12.22 5.43
CA GLY A 492 -14.67 13.37 5.63
C GLY A 492 -14.43 14.54 4.66
N GLN A 493 -13.39 14.50 3.82
CA GLN A 493 -13.15 15.55 2.82
C GLN A 493 -13.95 15.30 1.53
N ALA A 494 -14.50 16.36 0.95
CA ALA A 494 -15.17 16.31 -0.35
C ALA A 494 -14.15 16.18 -1.49
N VAL A 495 -14.48 15.36 -2.47
CA VAL A 495 -13.67 15.11 -3.67
C VAL A 495 -14.53 15.03 -4.91
N ASN A 496 -13.94 15.40 -6.05
CA ASN A 496 -14.55 15.23 -7.36
C ASN A 496 -13.99 13.98 -8.05
N ILE A 497 -14.89 13.17 -8.58
CA ILE A 497 -14.58 11.91 -9.26
C ILE A 497 -15.19 11.95 -10.66
N ILE A 498 -14.40 11.52 -11.64
CA ILE A 498 -14.87 11.35 -13.02
C ILE A 498 -14.87 9.87 -13.38
N HIS A 499 -15.86 9.46 -14.15
CA HIS A 499 -15.95 8.11 -14.70
C HIS A 499 -15.53 8.11 -16.18
N ARG A 500 -14.47 7.37 -16.51
CA ARG A 500 -13.98 7.24 -17.89
C ARG A 500 -13.64 5.79 -18.17
N GLU A 501 -14.14 5.25 -19.29
CA GLU A 501 -13.80 3.91 -19.79
C GLU A 501 -13.99 2.79 -18.75
N GLY A 502 -15.05 2.87 -17.94
CA GLY A 502 -15.34 1.86 -16.91
C GLY A 502 -14.54 2.03 -15.62
N LYS A 503 -13.75 3.12 -15.49
CA LYS A 503 -12.91 3.43 -14.34
C LYS A 503 -13.26 4.78 -13.74
N ASN A 504 -13.37 4.82 -12.43
CA ASN A 504 -13.52 6.03 -11.65
C ASN A 504 -12.14 6.55 -11.27
N ILE A 505 -11.92 7.82 -11.56
CA ILE A 505 -10.66 8.50 -11.38
C ILE A 505 -10.92 9.71 -10.50
N LEU A 506 -10.09 9.86 -9.47
CA LEU A 506 -10.08 11.08 -8.68
C LEU A 506 -9.67 12.24 -9.59
N SER A 507 -10.62 13.13 -9.87
CA SER A 507 -10.42 14.32 -10.68
C SER A 507 -10.68 15.52 -9.78
N ASN A 508 -9.92 15.62 -8.70
CA ASN A 508 -10.02 16.78 -7.85
C ASN A 508 -9.24 17.93 -8.51
N PRO A 509 -9.90 19.07 -8.85
CA PRO A 509 -9.20 20.24 -9.38
C PRO A 509 -8.27 20.89 -8.32
N HIS A 510 -8.41 20.49 -7.05
CA HIS A 510 -7.55 20.94 -5.96
C HIS A 510 -6.76 19.75 -5.40
N THR A 511 -5.47 19.97 -5.14
CA THR A 511 -4.74 19.18 -4.15
C THR A 511 -5.55 19.22 -2.86
N LEU A 512 -5.68 18.10 -2.15
CA LEU A 512 -6.03 18.17 -0.73
C LEU A 512 -4.94 19.02 -0.06
N GLY A 513 -5.25 20.28 0.26
CA GLY A 513 -4.31 21.22 0.87
C GLY A 513 -3.82 22.38 -0.03
N VAL A 514 -4.74 23.33 -0.25
CA VAL A 514 -4.57 24.80 -0.37
C VAL A 514 -3.96 25.38 -1.67
N THR A 515 -4.66 26.37 -2.25
CA THR A 515 -4.09 27.41 -3.13
C THR A 515 -2.97 28.15 -2.42
N MET A 516 -2.09 28.86 -3.15
CA MET A 516 -1.15 29.78 -2.50
C MET A 516 -1.99 30.81 -1.75
N SER A 517 -1.95 30.78 -0.41
CA SER A 517 -2.86 31.60 0.39
C SER A 517 -2.57 33.08 0.16
N ASP A 518 -3.60 33.91 0.26
CA ASP A 518 -3.42 35.37 0.22
C ASP A 518 -2.44 35.83 1.31
N ASP A 519 -2.42 35.15 2.46
CA ASP A 519 -1.44 35.37 3.54
C ASP A 519 0.01 35.09 3.10
N PHE A 520 0.23 34.03 2.31
CA PHE A 520 1.56 33.71 1.79
C PHE A 520 2.00 34.74 0.75
N LEU A 521 1.09 35.15 -0.15
CA LEU A 521 1.36 36.20 -1.13
C LEU A 521 1.60 37.56 -0.49
N ALA A 522 0.95 37.83 0.65
CA ALA A 522 1.12 39.06 1.43
C ALA A 522 2.33 39.01 2.41
N ARG A 523 3.00 37.86 2.54
CA ARG A 523 4.16 37.73 3.43
C ARG A 523 5.31 38.58 2.90
N GLU A 524 5.89 39.40 3.79
CA GLU A 524 7.12 40.12 3.48
C GLU A 524 8.32 39.15 3.49
N PHE A 525 8.75 38.76 2.29
CA PHE A 525 10.05 38.13 2.07
C PHE A 525 11.13 39.21 2.08
N LYS A 526 12.30 38.87 2.63
CA LYS A 526 13.34 39.88 2.83
C LYS A 526 14.13 40.16 1.55
N TYR A 527 14.24 39.18 0.65
CA TYR A 527 15.10 39.25 -0.53
C TYR A 527 14.35 39.05 -1.85
N VAL A 528 13.04 38.82 -1.79
CA VAL A 528 12.19 38.53 -2.94
C VAL A 528 10.88 39.29 -2.80
N GLU A 529 10.32 39.78 -3.91
CA GLU A 529 8.95 40.31 -3.96
C GLU A 529 8.09 39.40 -4.82
N LEU A 530 6.84 39.19 -4.39
CA LEU A 530 5.86 38.38 -5.09
C LEU A 530 4.69 39.24 -5.56
N LYS A 531 4.20 38.95 -6.77
CA LYS A 531 2.95 39.50 -7.26
C LYS A 531 2.20 38.47 -8.07
N ARG A 532 0.94 38.24 -7.75
CA ARG A 532 0.03 37.39 -8.53
C ARG A 532 -0.81 38.26 -9.47
N ASP A 533 -0.90 37.84 -10.74
CA ASP A 533 -1.83 38.39 -11.73
C ASP A 533 -2.56 37.23 -12.41
N GLY A 534 -3.77 36.93 -11.93
CA GLY A 534 -4.55 35.77 -12.35
C GLY A 534 -3.77 34.46 -12.15
N ASN A 535 -3.39 33.83 -13.26
CA ASN A 535 -2.66 32.57 -13.32
C ASN A 535 -1.14 32.74 -13.45
N VAL A 536 -0.64 33.98 -13.33
CA VAL A 536 0.79 34.31 -13.45
C VAL A 536 1.35 34.74 -12.09
N LEU A 537 2.50 34.18 -11.72
CA LEU A 537 3.27 34.60 -10.55
C LEU A 537 4.51 35.37 -10.99
N GLU A 538 4.64 36.63 -10.57
CA GLU A 538 5.86 37.43 -10.73
C GLU A 538 6.72 37.31 -9.49
N ILE A 539 8.01 37.00 -9.69
CA ILE A 539 9.02 36.81 -8.66
C ILE A 539 10.16 37.78 -8.95
N THR A 540 10.38 38.74 -8.07
CA THR A 540 11.40 39.78 -8.24
C THR A 540 12.50 39.63 -7.19
N PHE A 541 13.76 39.45 -7.62
CA PHE A 541 14.90 39.48 -6.70
C PHE A 541 15.13 40.90 -6.20
N ASN A 542 15.08 41.13 -4.89
CA ASN A 542 15.03 42.47 -4.31
C ASN A 542 16.30 42.83 -3.52
N ARG A 543 17.43 42.94 -4.23
CA ARG A 543 18.71 43.44 -3.70
C ARG A 543 19.46 44.31 -4.72
N PRO A 544 18.83 45.37 -5.26
CA PRO A 544 19.40 46.14 -6.37
C PRO A 544 20.76 46.77 -6.05
N GLU A 545 21.02 47.11 -4.78
CA GLU A 545 22.29 47.64 -4.29
C GLU A 545 23.45 46.65 -4.38
N ALA A 546 23.14 45.35 -4.40
CA ALA A 546 24.08 44.25 -4.54
C ALA A 546 23.95 43.56 -5.90
N TYR A 547 23.41 44.24 -6.93
CA TYR A 547 23.17 43.67 -8.26
C TYR A 547 22.36 42.36 -8.20
N ASN A 548 21.40 42.30 -7.28
CA ASN A 548 20.54 41.15 -7.03
C ASN A 548 21.31 39.83 -6.80
N ALA A 549 22.52 39.91 -6.23
CA ALA A 549 23.30 38.74 -5.86
C ALA A 549 22.58 37.90 -4.79
N LEU A 550 22.75 36.57 -4.85
CA LEU A 550 22.09 35.63 -3.96
C LEU A 550 23.08 34.96 -2.99
N PHE A 551 22.56 34.57 -1.82
CA PHE A 551 23.26 33.82 -0.77
C PHE A 551 22.21 32.94 -0.06
N SER A 552 22.64 32.14 0.92
CA SER A 552 21.82 31.10 1.58
C SER A 552 20.36 31.51 1.82
N ALA A 553 20.10 32.60 2.55
CA ALA A 553 18.74 33.01 2.90
C ALA A 553 17.84 33.24 1.68
N ALA A 554 18.35 33.89 0.63
CA ALA A 554 17.58 34.13 -0.59
C ALA A 554 17.30 32.83 -1.37
N HIS A 555 18.20 31.85 -1.31
CA HIS A 555 17.95 30.54 -1.92
C HIS A 555 16.82 29.78 -1.25
N PHE A 556 16.73 29.82 0.08
CA PHE A 556 15.66 29.17 0.83
C PHE A 556 14.30 29.88 0.66
N GLU A 557 14.27 31.22 0.64
CA GLU A 557 13.05 31.96 0.31
C GLU A 557 12.52 31.57 -1.08
N LEU A 558 13.41 31.55 -2.09
CA LEU A 558 13.01 31.15 -3.45
C LEU A 558 12.61 29.68 -3.55
N ALA A 559 13.23 28.79 -2.78
CA ALA A 559 12.85 27.38 -2.75
C ALA A 559 11.40 27.21 -2.25
N GLU A 560 11.05 27.88 -1.15
CA GLU A 560 9.69 27.91 -0.59
C GLU A 560 8.69 28.46 -1.61
N ILE A 561 9.02 29.57 -2.26
CA ILE A 561 8.18 30.20 -3.30
C ILE A 561 7.92 29.24 -4.48
N PHE A 562 8.96 28.59 -4.99
CA PHE A 562 8.79 27.66 -6.11
C PHE A 562 8.06 26.37 -5.69
N ASP A 563 8.18 25.92 -4.44
CA ASP A 563 7.38 24.80 -3.94
C ASP A 563 5.88 25.16 -3.90
N GLU A 564 5.57 26.37 -3.43
CA GLU A 564 4.20 26.89 -3.43
C GLU A 564 3.65 27.11 -4.84
N PHE A 565 4.46 27.66 -5.75
CA PHE A 565 4.09 27.81 -7.15
C PHE A 565 3.78 26.47 -7.82
N GLU A 566 4.59 25.43 -7.60
CA GLU A 566 4.32 24.10 -8.16
C GLU A 566 3.06 23.48 -7.52
N ARG A 567 2.78 23.76 -6.25
CA ARG A 567 1.58 23.30 -5.52
C ARG A 567 0.28 23.95 -6.02
N ASP A 568 0.26 25.27 -6.24
CA ASP A 568 -0.94 26.03 -6.60
C ASP A 568 -1.36 25.78 -8.06
N GLN A 569 -2.43 25.01 -8.28
CA GLN A 569 -2.93 24.68 -9.61
C GLN A 569 -3.46 25.91 -10.39
N ASP A 570 -3.90 26.96 -9.70
CA ASP A 570 -4.36 28.17 -10.37
C ASP A 570 -3.19 28.99 -10.94
N LEU A 571 -1.96 28.75 -10.49
CA LEU A 571 -0.75 29.34 -11.08
C LEU A 571 -0.21 28.44 -12.20
N TRP A 572 -0.08 29.02 -13.39
CA TRP A 572 0.27 28.32 -14.63
C TRP A 572 1.62 28.72 -15.17
N VAL A 573 2.05 29.97 -14.96
CA VAL A 573 3.31 30.53 -15.47
C VAL A 573 3.96 31.37 -14.38
N ALA A 574 5.28 31.27 -14.23
CA ALA A 574 6.04 32.20 -13.40
C ALA A 574 6.88 33.14 -14.28
N ILE A 575 7.07 34.38 -13.84
CA ILE A 575 8.03 35.34 -14.40
C ILE A 575 9.04 35.64 -13.30
N VAL A 576 10.33 35.57 -13.62
CA VAL A 576 11.42 35.92 -12.72
C VAL A 576 12.15 37.15 -13.27
N THR A 577 12.44 38.12 -12.41
CA THR A 577 13.16 39.36 -12.76
C THR A 577 14.02 39.86 -11.58
N GLY A 578 14.87 40.86 -11.81
CA GLY A 578 15.59 41.58 -10.76
C GLY A 578 15.00 42.96 -10.49
N ALA A 579 15.02 43.42 -9.24
CA ALA A 579 14.64 44.79 -8.89
C ALA A 579 15.65 45.81 -9.45
N GLY A 580 15.16 46.99 -9.82
CA GLY A 580 15.95 48.09 -10.40
C GLY A 580 16.27 47.92 -11.89
N GLU A 581 17.19 48.74 -12.40
CA GLU A 581 17.52 48.81 -13.84
C GLU A 581 18.92 48.26 -14.18
N LYS A 582 19.71 47.87 -13.17
CA LYS A 582 21.13 47.52 -13.36
C LYS A 582 21.39 46.03 -13.58
N ALA A 583 20.63 45.17 -12.93
CA ALA A 583 20.92 43.75 -12.86
C ALA A 583 19.66 42.91 -12.76
N PHE A 584 19.63 41.83 -13.53
CA PHE A 584 18.76 40.69 -13.27
C PHE A 584 19.28 39.94 -12.05
N CYS A 585 20.51 39.41 -12.13
CA CYS A 585 21.22 38.78 -11.03
C CYS A 585 22.70 38.64 -11.39
N SER A 586 23.60 39.01 -10.47
CA SER A 586 25.05 38.84 -10.64
C SER A 586 25.61 37.50 -10.14
N GLY A 587 24.73 36.59 -9.68
CA GLY A 587 25.11 35.27 -9.18
C GLY A 587 25.33 35.24 -7.66
N ASN A 588 26.30 34.45 -7.21
CA ASN A 588 26.66 34.34 -5.79
C ASN A 588 27.12 35.70 -5.23
N ASP A 589 26.70 36.03 -4.02
CA ASP A 589 27.21 37.19 -3.28
C ASP A 589 28.66 36.93 -2.83
N LEU A 590 29.61 37.34 -3.68
CA LEU A 590 31.03 37.13 -3.42
C LEU A 590 31.53 37.86 -2.18
N LYS A 591 30.85 38.91 -1.71
CA LYS A 591 31.22 39.60 -0.46
C LYS A 591 30.86 38.76 0.76
N VAL A 592 29.69 38.10 0.73
CA VAL A 592 29.29 37.13 1.77
C VAL A 592 30.21 35.91 1.76
N SER A 593 30.52 35.37 0.57
CA SER A 593 31.45 34.24 0.43
C SER A 593 32.86 34.56 0.93
N ALA A 594 33.42 35.71 0.53
CA ALA A 594 34.77 36.13 0.94
C ALA A 594 34.88 36.44 2.44
N SER A 595 33.76 36.75 3.11
CA SER A 595 33.72 36.98 4.56
C SER A 595 33.41 35.71 5.38
N GLY A 596 33.29 34.55 4.73
CA GLY A 596 32.97 33.28 5.38
C GLY A 596 31.51 33.16 5.85
N GLY A 597 30.61 33.94 5.25
CA GLY A 597 29.17 33.88 5.53
C GLY A 597 28.52 32.59 5.02
N ASP A 598 27.26 32.38 5.42
CA ASP A 598 26.50 31.18 5.05
C ASP A 598 26.17 31.15 3.55
N MET A 599 26.63 30.09 2.88
CA MET A 599 26.41 29.79 1.46
C MET A 599 25.71 28.43 1.28
N SER A 600 24.98 27.96 2.30
CA SER A 600 24.18 26.75 2.20
C SER A 600 23.10 26.86 1.13
N MET A 601 22.72 25.69 0.60
CA MET A 601 21.85 25.56 -0.57
C MET A 601 20.69 24.60 -0.26
N PRO A 602 19.44 24.91 -0.65
CA PRO A 602 18.36 23.94 -0.61
C PRO A 602 18.60 22.81 -1.63
N ALA A 603 17.91 21.68 -1.45
CA ALA A 603 17.98 20.56 -2.39
C ALA A 603 17.55 20.93 -3.82
N SER A 604 16.73 21.98 -3.96
CA SER A 604 16.29 22.56 -5.24
C SER A 604 17.36 23.44 -5.93
N GLY A 605 18.52 23.65 -5.30
CA GLY A 605 19.70 24.27 -5.91
C GLY A 605 19.71 25.80 -5.92
N PHE A 606 20.55 26.38 -6.79
CA PHE A 606 20.71 27.83 -6.92
C PHE A 606 19.38 28.50 -7.24
N ALA A 607 19.10 29.61 -6.54
CA ALA A 607 17.82 30.33 -6.59
C ALA A 607 16.59 29.45 -6.31
N GLY A 608 16.76 28.32 -5.63
CA GLY A 608 15.69 27.34 -5.41
C GLY A 608 15.12 26.75 -6.71
N LEU A 609 15.79 26.93 -7.86
CA LEU A 609 15.28 26.64 -9.20
C LEU A 609 16.22 25.75 -10.01
N CYS A 610 17.53 25.98 -9.95
CA CYS A 610 18.51 25.42 -10.86
C CYS A 610 18.69 23.89 -10.77
N SER A 611 18.28 23.24 -9.66
CA SER A 611 18.28 21.77 -9.54
C SER A 611 16.87 21.15 -9.70
N ARG A 612 15.84 21.95 -10.02
CA ARG A 612 14.49 21.44 -10.34
C ARG A 612 14.44 21.00 -11.80
N THR A 613 14.78 19.74 -12.08
CA THR A 613 14.87 19.18 -13.44
C THR A 613 13.54 18.61 -13.98
N ASN A 614 12.51 18.53 -13.14
CA ASN A 614 11.24 17.85 -13.47
C ASN A 614 10.02 18.80 -13.39
N ARG A 615 10.21 20.12 -13.47
CA ARG A 615 9.10 21.08 -13.39
C ARG A 615 8.18 20.95 -14.59
N GLU A 616 6.87 21.05 -14.36
CA GLU A 616 5.86 20.96 -15.42
C GLU A 616 5.28 22.33 -15.79
N LYS A 617 5.47 23.34 -14.93
CA LYS A 617 5.01 24.70 -15.19
C LYS A 617 6.11 25.56 -15.82
N PRO A 618 5.82 26.36 -16.85
CA PRO A 618 6.79 27.24 -17.50
C PRO A 618 7.23 28.39 -16.60
N VAL A 619 8.53 28.72 -16.68
CA VAL A 619 9.14 29.89 -16.03
C VAL A 619 9.79 30.78 -17.09
N ILE A 620 9.47 32.06 -17.08
CA ILE A 620 9.99 33.09 -17.97
C ILE A 620 11.05 33.91 -17.24
N ALA A 621 12.25 34.04 -17.80
CA ALA A 621 13.23 35.02 -17.35
C ALA A 621 12.99 36.37 -18.06
N ALA A 622 12.66 37.40 -17.29
CA ALA A 622 12.60 38.79 -17.76
C ALA A 622 13.92 39.49 -17.37
N VAL A 623 14.90 39.47 -18.26
CA VAL A 623 16.27 39.91 -17.96
C VAL A 623 16.40 41.41 -18.18
N ASN A 624 16.22 42.17 -17.09
CA ASN A 624 16.25 43.64 -17.06
C ASN A 624 17.65 44.27 -17.03
N GLY A 625 18.73 43.47 -16.99
CA GLY A 625 20.09 43.99 -16.91
C GLY A 625 21.14 42.89 -16.87
N VAL A 626 22.20 43.10 -16.10
CA VAL A 626 23.29 42.11 -15.93
C VAL A 626 22.77 40.77 -15.39
N ALA A 627 23.05 39.68 -16.12
CA ALA A 627 22.82 38.29 -15.72
C ALA A 627 24.15 37.50 -15.80
N MET A 628 24.84 37.32 -14.68
CA MET A 628 26.20 36.75 -14.66
C MET A 628 26.35 35.63 -13.64
N GLY A 629 27.23 34.68 -13.99
CA GLY A 629 27.48 33.47 -13.21
C GLY A 629 26.18 32.74 -12.90
N GLY A 630 25.91 32.50 -11.61
CA GLY A 630 24.63 31.95 -11.14
C GLY A 630 23.39 32.69 -11.68
N GLY A 631 23.47 34.00 -11.96
CA GLY A 631 22.39 34.75 -12.59
C GLY A 631 22.08 34.31 -14.01
N LEU A 632 23.09 33.96 -14.81
CA LEU A 632 22.90 33.33 -16.11
C LEU A 632 22.42 31.87 -15.94
N GLU A 633 22.86 31.16 -14.90
CA GLU A 633 22.36 29.80 -14.62
C GLU A 633 20.86 29.78 -14.26
N ILE A 634 20.32 30.86 -13.68
CA ILE A 634 18.87 31.05 -13.50
C ILE A 634 18.19 31.21 -14.86
N VAL A 635 18.71 32.06 -15.74
CA VAL A 635 18.15 32.27 -17.10
C VAL A 635 18.14 30.95 -17.87
N LEU A 636 19.24 30.20 -17.85
CA LEU A 636 19.35 28.89 -18.49
C LEU A 636 18.40 27.85 -17.89
N ALA A 637 18.09 27.96 -16.60
CA ALA A 637 17.14 27.09 -15.93
C ALA A 637 15.68 27.47 -16.19
N CYS A 638 15.39 28.68 -16.68
CA CYS A 638 14.07 29.08 -17.15
C CYS A 638 13.76 28.46 -18.51
N ASP A 639 12.48 28.35 -18.85
CA ASP A 639 12.03 27.71 -20.09
C ASP A 639 12.11 28.65 -21.29
N VAL A 640 11.90 29.95 -21.05
CA VAL A 640 12.00 31.01 -22.04
C VAL A 640 12.61 32.25 -21.39
N ALA A 641 13.33 33.05 -22.18
CA ALA A 641 13.98 34.27 -21.71
C ALA A 641 13.75 35.44 -22.68
N ILE A 642 13.37 36.59 -22.13
CA ILE A 642 13.27 37.86 -22.85
C ILE A 642 14.23 38.83 -22.16
N ALA A 643 14.97 39.61 -22.95
CA ALA A 643 15.96 40.54 -22.41
C ALA A 643 15.67 41.99 -22.81
N ASP A 644 16.07 42.90 -21.93
CA ASP A 644 16.25 44.31 -22.26
C ASP A 644 17.44 44.47 -23.24
N PRO A 645 17.42 45.41 -24.20
CA PRO A 645 18.58 45.74 -25.02
C PRO A 645 19.88 45.99 -24.24
N ILE A 646 19.81 46.50 -23.00
CA ILE A 646 20.99 46.76 -22.17
C ILE A 646 21.52 45.53 -21.42
N ALA A 647 20.80 44.41 -21.45
CA ALA A 647 21.17 43.21 -20.70
C ALA A 647 22.50 42.62 -21.22
N SER A 648 23.22 41.97 -20.31
CA SER A 648 24.47 41.28 -20.64
C SER A 648 24.61 39.99 -19.87
N PHE A 649 25.16 38.98 -20.54
CA PHE A 649 25.23 37.60 -20.08
C PHE A 649 26.68 37.13 -20.03
N ALA A 650 27.05 36.40 -18.97
CA ALA A 650 28.37 35.75 -18.89
C ALA A 650 28.39 34.63 -17.85
N LEU A 651 29.29 33.66 -18.05
CA LEU A 651 29.77 32.74 -17.01
C LEU A 651 31.23 33.12 -16.65
N PRO A 652 31.45 34.14 -15.81
CA PRO A 652 32.79 34.66 -15.51
C PRO A 652 33.56 33.83 -14.47
N GLU A 653 33.02 32.71 -13.99
CA GLU A 653 33.56 31.92 -12.87
C GLU A 653 35.03 31.52 -13.09
N VAL A 654 35.42 31.20 -14.32
CA VAL A 654 36.80 30.85 -14.68
C VAL A 654 37.81 31.98 -14.39
N LYS A 655 37.35 33.24 -14.35
CA LYS A 655 38.19 34.41 -14.04
C LYS A 655 38.44 34.59 -12.54
N VAL A 656 37.69 33.86 -11.70
CA VAL A 656 37.77 33.93 -10.24
C VAL A 656 38.07 32.58 -9.60
N GLY A 657 38.51 31.60 -10.39
CA GLY A 657 38.89 30.26 -9.90
C GLY A 657 37.71 29.36 -9.56
N LEU A 658 36.53 29.62 -10.14
CA LEU A 658 35.31 28.83 -9.96
C LEU A 658 34.85 28.23 -11.31
N PHE A 659 33.75 27.48 -11.29
CA PHE A 659 33.01 27.07 -12.51
C PHE A 659 31.49 27.15 -12.27
N ALA A 660 30.71 27.24 -13.35
CA ALA A 660 29.25 27.34 -13.33
C ALA A 660 28.59 26.00 -12.94
N ALA A 661 28.49 25.76 -11.63
CA ALA A 661 28.12 24.47 -11.05
C ALA A 661 26.61 24.28 -10.83
N ALA A 662 25.78 25.32 -10.98
CA ALA A 662 24.32 25.22 -10.88
C ALA A 662 23.64 24.78 -12.20
N GLY A 663 24.41 24.16 -13.10
CA GLY A 663 23.92 23.61 -14.35
C GLY A 663 24.25 24.46 -15.58
N GLY A 664 25.02 25.54 -15.43
CA GLY A 664 25.41 26.44 -16.52
C GLY A 664 26.18 25.74 -17.63
N LEU A 665 27.15 24.88 -17.27
CA LEU A 665 27.91 24.11 -18.26
C LEU A 665 27.01 23.15 -19.06
N GLN A 666 26.10 22.48 -18.37
CA GLN A 666 25.22 21.46 -18.94
C GLN A 666 24.14 22.07 -19.84
N ARG A 667 23.53 23.18 -19.41
CA ARG A 667 22.43 23.81 -20.15
C ARG A 667 22.92 24.67 -21.30
N LEU A 668 23.97 25.47 -21.09
CA LEU A 668 24.49 26.37 -22.13
C LEU A 668 24.96 25.57 -23.35
N THR A 669 25.72 24.49 -23.15
CA THR A 669 26.20 23.63 -24.25
C THR A 669 25.08 22.98 -25.05
N ARG A 670 23.96 22.63 -24.40
CA ARG A 670 22.78 22.06 -25.06
C ARG A 670 21.95 23.11 -25.79
N GLN A 671 21.85 24.32 -25.25
CA GLN A 671 20.95 25.36 -25.75
C GLN A 671 21.55 26.16 -26.92
N ILE A 672 22.83 26.51 -26.87
CA ILE A 672 23.48 27.33 -27.92
C ILE A 672 24.50 26.56 -28.76
N GLY A 673 24.61 25.25 -28.54
CA GLY A 673 25.59 24.39 -29.16
C GLY A 673 26.99 24.48 -28.54
N GLU A 674 27.76 23.42 -28.71
CA GLU A 674 29.01 23.20 -27.98
C GLU A 674 30.07 24.28 -28.22
N LYS A 675 30.30 24.69 -29.47
CA LYS A 675 31.40 25.62 -29.80
C LYS A 675 31.19 27.02 -29.22
N ALA A 676 30.00 27.57 -29.39
CA ALA A 676 29.67 28.88 -28.83
C ALA A 676 29.70 28.84 -27.29
N ALA A 677 29.11 27.80 -26.69
CA ALA A 677 29.14 27.61 -25.25
C ALA A 677 30.56 27.51 -24.69
N MET A 678 31.45 26.72 -25.32
CA MET A 678 32.83 26.56 -24.88
C MET A 678 33.62 27.87 -24.97
N GLU A 679 33.39 28.70 -26.00
CA GLU A 679 34.01 30.02 -26.07
C GLU A 679 33.59 30.89 -24.87
N LEU A 680 32.29 30.97 -24.58
CA LEU A 680 31.77 31.76 -23.46
C LEU A 680 32.25 31.22 -22.11
N ILE A 681 32.24 29.90 -21.91
CA ILE A 681 32.68 29.22 -20.68
C ILE A 681 34.18 29.43 -20.44
N LEU A 682 35.02 29.16 -21.45
CA LEU A 682 36.47 29.19 -21.29
C LEU A 682 37.04 30.61 -21.22
N THR A 683 36.42 31.57 -21.91
CA THR A 683 36.87 32.97 -21.89
C THR A 683 36.23 33.80 -20.79
N GLY A 684 35.07 33.35 -20.26
CA GLY A 684 34.23 34.12 -19.35
C GLY A 684 33.83 35.49 -19.89
N ARG A 685 33.79 35.68 -21.23
CA ARG A 685 33.46 36.98 -21.84
C ARG A 685 31.98 37.30 -21.71
N LYS A 686 31.65 38.58 -21.82
CA LYS A 686 30.27 39.06 -21.81
C LYS A 686 29.71 39.04 -23.23
N VAL A 687 28.43 38.70 -23.35
CA VAL A 687 27.63 38.87 -24.57
C VAL A 687 26.48 39.84 -24.28
N GLY A 688 26.15 40.70 -25.24
CA GLY A 688 24.98 41.56 -25.18
C GLY A 688 23.73 40.84 -25.69
N SER A 689 22.56 41.46 -25.55
CA SER A 689 21.27 40.90 -25.96
C SER A 689 21.20 40.50 -27.44
N ASP A 690 21.80 41.27 -28.35
CA ASP A 690 21.83 40.95 -29.79
C ASP A 690 22.53 39.62 -30.07
N GLU A 691 23.74 39.45 -29.52
CA GLU A 691 24.52 38.23 -29.67
C GLU A 691 23.85 37.06 -28.93
N ALA A 692 23.34 37.30 -27.72
CA ALA A 692 22.60 36.30 -26.95
C ALA A 692 21.39 35.76 -27.72
N SER A 693 20.65 36.63 -28.42
CA SER A 693 19.52 36.22 -29.26
C SER A 693 19.97 35.43 -30.48
N GLN A 694 21.05 35.86 -31.16
CA GLN A 694 21.61 35.14 -32.32
C GLN A 694 22.11 33.74 -31.97
N LEU A 695 22.68 33.58 -30.76
CA LEU A 695 23.15 32.28 -30.26
C LEU A 695 22.02 31.37 -29.78
N GLY A 696 20.80 31.89 -29.62
CA GLY A 696 19.68 31.15 -29.04
C GLY A 696 19.71 31.07 -27.50
N LEU A 697 20.50 31.92 -26.84
CA LEU A 697 20.56 32.03 -25.38
C LEU A 697 19.27 32.65 -24.80
N ILE A 698 18.64 33.54 -25.55
CA ILE A 698 17.37 34.18 -25.24
C ILE A 698 16.42 34.12 -26.44
N ASN A 699 15.12 34.14 -26.20
CA ASN A 699 14.10 34.02 -27.25
C ASN A 699 13.88 35.34 -28.00
N SER A 700 13.93 36.48 -27.31
CA SER A 700 13.72 37.79 -27.94
C SER A 700 14.26 38.95 -27.10
N ILE A 701 14.37 40.10 -27.76
CA ILE A 701 14.74 41.39 -27.15
C ILE A 701 13.50 42.28 -27.18
N CYS A 702 13.21 42.94 -26.06
CA CYS A 702 12.07 43.86 -25.93
C CYS A 702 12.46 45.31 -26.30
N GLU A 703 11.49 46.24 -26.24
CA GLU A 703 11.81 47.67 -26.24
C GLU A 703 12.54 48.05 -24.95
N ALA A 704 13.43 49.05 -25.02
CA ALA A 704 14.23 49.48 -23.88
C ALA A 704 13.35 49.86 -22.67
N GLY A 705 13.62 49.28 -21.51
CA GLY A 705 12.84 49.41 -20.28
C GLY A 705 11.57 48.55 -20.23
N GLY A 706 11.21 47.85 -21.31
CA GLY A 706 9.93 47.18 -21.48
C GLY A 706 9.91 45.68 -21.15
N VAL A 707 10.95 45.13 -20.52
CA VAL A 707 11.13 43.67 -20.38
C VAL A 707 10.01 42.98 -19.60
N MET A 708 9.49 43.61 -18.55
CA MET A 708 8.39 43.04 -17.75
C MET A 708 7.08 43.03 -18.52
N ASP A 709 6.79 44.06 -19.31
CA ASP A 709 5.57 44.10 -20.11
C ASP A 709 5.63 43.09 -21.26
N ALA A 710 6.81 42.92 -21.87
CA ALA A 710 7.06 41.86 -22.84
C ALA A 710 6.89 40.46 -22.21
N ALA A 711 7.45 40.25 -21.01
CA ALA A 711 7.33 38.98 -20.29
C ALA A 711 5.88 38.68 -19.86
N ARG A 712 5.13 39.67 -19.39
CA ARG A 712 3.69 39.55 -19.11
C ARG A 712 2.90 39.22 -20.37
N GLY A 713 3.22 39.86 -21.50
CA GLY A 713 2.61 39.56 -22.79
C GLY A 713 2.84 38.10 -23.21
N LEU A 714 4.07 37.60 -23.04
CA LEU A 714 4.40 36.20 -23.30
C LEU A 714 3.71 35.26 -22.30
N ALA A 715 3.73 35.57 -21.00
CA ALA A 715 3.07 34.78 -19.97
C ALA A 715 1.57 34.67 -20.23
N LYS A 716 0.91 35.76 -20.63
CA LYS A 716 -0.50 35.77 -21.01
C LYS A 716 -0.77 34.94 -22.26
N THR A 717 0.16 34.93 -23.21
CA THR A 717 0.07 34.08 -24.40
C THR A 717 0.16 32.59 -24.00
N ILE A 718 1.11 32.24 -23.14
CA ILE A 718 1.29 30.88 -22.62
C ILE A 718 0.06 30.46 -21.80
N ALA A 719 -0.37 31.28 -20.85
CA ALA A 719 -1.56 31.06 -20.02
C ALA A 719 -2.87 31.06 -20.83
N GLY A 720 -2.86 31.64 -22.03
CA GLY A 720 -3.96 31.55 -23.00
C GLY A 720 -4.08 30.19 -23.67
N ASN A 721 -3.14 29.26 -23.46
CA ASN A 721 -3.18 27.89 -23.95
C ASN A 721 -3.55 26.89 -22.84
N SER A 722 -3.90 25.67 -23.22
CA SER A 722 -4.20 24.57 -22.30
C SER A 722 -3.04 24.31 -21.32
N PRO A 723 -3.22 24.53 -20.00
CA PRO A 723 -2.18 24.28 -19.00
C PRO A 723 -1.80 22.80 -18.95
N THR A 724 -2.77 21.90 -19.17
CA THR A 724 -2.52 20.46 -19.26
C THR A 724 -1.61 20.10 -20.44
N SER A 725 -1.83 20.72 -21.60
CA SER A 725 -1.03 20.48 -22.80
C SER A 725 0.41 20.93 -22.58
N ILE A 726 0.60 22.13 -22.01
CA ILE A 726 1.93 22.66 -21.70
C ILE A 726 2.67 21.75 -20.71
N ARG A 727 2.00 21.36 -19.60
CA ARG A 727 2.58 20.47 -18.58
C ARG A 727 2.97 19.12 -19.17
N ALA A 728 2.12 18.53 -20.00
CA ALA A 728 2.41 17.28 -20.71
C ALA A 728 3.62 17.42 -21.64
N SER A 729 3.71 18.51 -22.42
CA SER A 729 4.87 18.79 -23.27
C SER A 729 6.16 18.88 -22.44
N LYS A 730 6.11 19.55 -21.28
CA LYS A 730 7.25 19.65 -20.37
C LYS A 730 7.64 18.31 -19.75
N ARG A 731 6.67 17.48 -19.34
CA ARG A 731 6.94 16.12 -18.83
C ARG A 731 7.71 15.27 -19.84
N VAL A 732 7.29 15.29 -21.09
CA VAL A 732 8.00 14.58 -22.17
C VAL A 732 9.42 15.12 -22.28
N LEU A 733 9.59 16.44 -22.42
CA LEU A 733 10.90 17.06 -22.58
C LEU A 733 11.86 16.73 -21.43
N ASN A 734 11.39 16.82 -20.18
CA ASN A 734 12.19 16.54 -18.99
C ASN A 734 12.67 15.08 -18.92
N ALA A 735 11.90 14.14 -19.49
CA ALA A 735 12.22 12.73 -19.44
C ALA A 735 13.08 12.25 -20.62
N VAL A 736 13.04 12.93 -21.78
CA VAL A 736 13.73 12.53 -23.01
C VAL A 736 15.23 12.31 -22.78
N ASP A 737 15.89 13.20 -22.02
CA ASP A 737 17.33 13.10 -21.73
C ASP A 737 17.72 11.81 -21.01
N SER A 738 16.80 11.24 -20.21
CA SER A 738 17.04 9.97 -19.49
C SER A 738 16.80 8.73 -20.36
N LEU A 739 16.16 8.88 -21.53
CA LEU A 739 15.67 7.76 -22.32
C LEU A 739 16.64 7.29 -23.40
N GLY A 740 17.67 8.06 -23.75
CA GLY A 740 18.85 7.68 -24.56
C GLY A 740 18.59 7.02 -25.93
N ASN A 741 17.33 6.79 -26.30
CA ASN A 741 16.86 5.99 -27.42
C ASN A 741 15.58 6.65 -27.96
N TRP A 742 15.61 7.02 -29.24
CA TRP A 742 14.54 7.71 -29.95
C TRP A 742 13.19 7.00 -29.86
N ASP A 743 13.17 5.67 -30.01
CA ASP A 743 11.92 4.89 -29.97
C ASP A 743 11.28 4.93 -28.58
N LYS A 744 12.09 4.90 -27.52
CA LYS A 744 11.60 5.03 -26.13
C LYS A 744 11.11 6.44 -25.82
N ALA A 745 11.77 7.46 -26.35
CA ALA A 745 11.32 8.85 -26.24
C ALA A 745 9.98 9.07 -26.98
N LEU A 746 9.81 8.48 -28.17
CA LEU A 746 8.58 8.56 -28.94
C LEU A 746 7.43 7.79 -28.26
N GLU A 747 7.70 6.63 -27.65
CA GLU A 747 6.71 5.90 -26.84
C GLU A 747 6.18 6.75 -25.67
N LEU A 748 7.04 7.56 -25.05
CA LEU A 748 6.62 8.51 -24.01
C LEU A 748 5.66 9.57 -24.58
N SER A 749 5.97 10.16 -25.74
CA SER A 749 5.07 11.09 -26.43
C SER A 749 3.72 10.44 -26.75
N HIS A 750 3.71 9.19 -27.20
CA HIS A 750 2.47 8.43 -27.45
C HIS A 750 1.66 8.19 -26.17
N LYS A 751 2.32 7.94 -25.03
CA LYS A 751 1.63 7.81 -23.74
C LYS A 751 1.01 9.13 -23.29
N GLU A 752 1.75 10.24 -23.41
CA GLU A 752 1.27 11.56 -22.97
C GLU A 752 0.17 12.12 -23.89
N ILE A 753 0.24 11.90 -25.21
CA ILE A 753 -0.82 12.36 -26.14
C ILE A 753 -2.14 11.60 -25.92
N VAL A 754 -2.09 10.30 -25.60
CA VAL A 754 -3.30 9.52 -25.26
C VAL A 754 -3.99 10.09 -24.03
N LYS A 755 -3.22 10.43 -22.97
CA LYS A 755 -3.76 11.13 -21.79
C LYS A 755 -4.35 12.48 -22.14
N LEU A 756 -3.66 13.26 -22.99
CA LEU A 756 -4.08 14.60 -23.35
C LEU A 756 -5.40 14.59 -24.12
N ILE A 757 -5.56 13.69 -25.11
CA ILE A 757 -6.79 13.54 -25.91
C ILE A 757 -8.04 13.31 -25.03
N GLN A 758 -7.86 12.66 -23.88
CA GLN A 758 -8.93 12.36 -22.93
C GLN A 758 -9.26 13.53 -21.98
N SER A 759 -8.47 14.62 -21.99
CA SER A 759 -8.62 15.77 -21.09
C SER A 759 -9.82 16.67 -21.41
N LYS A 760 -10.33 17.40 -20.40
CA LYS A 760 -11.37 18.43 -20.62
C LYS A 760 -10.85 19.59 -21.47
N ASP A 761 -9.55 19.89 -21.41
CA ASP A 761 -8.93 20.96 -22.20
C ASP A 761 -8.91 20.59 -23.68
N THR A 762 -8.70 19.32 -24.04
CA THR A 762 -8.83 18.90 -25.45
C THR A 762 -10.27 19.02 -25.93
N ARG A 763 -11.28 18.63 -25.14
CA ARG A 763 -12.70 18.80 -25.51
C ARG A 763 -13.09 20.27 -25.65
N GLU A 764 -12.69 21.11 -24.69
CA GLU A 764 -12.93 22.55 -24.72
C GLU A 764 -12.19 23.22 -25.88
N GLY A 765 -10.91 22.90 -26.08
CA GLY A 765 -10.09 23.42 -27.17
C GLY A 765 -10.70 23.09 -28.53
N MET A 766 -11.13 21.84 -28.75
CA MET A 766 -11.82 21.44 -29.97
C MET A 766 -13.17 22.15 -30.14
N THR A 767 -13.94 22.30 -29.06
CA THR A 767 -15.26 22.91 -29.08
C THR A 767 -15.19 24.43 -29.31
N ALA A 768 -14.29 25.13 -28.61
CA ALA A 768 -14.03 26.55 -28.76
C ALA A 768 -13.51 26.87 -30.17
N PHE A 769 -12.65 26.01 -30.73
CA PHE A 769 -12.17 26.11 -32.12
C PHE A 769 -13.33 26.01 -33.12
N VAL A 770 -14.20 24.99 -32.99
CA VAL A 770 -15.39 24.83 -33.85
C VAL A 770 -16.37 26.00 -33.70
N GLN A 771 -16.56 26.50 -32.48
CA GLN A 771 -17.46 27.61 -32.16
C GLN A 771 -16.87 29.00 -32.42
N LYS A 772 -15.59 29.09 -32.83
CA LYS A 772 -14.85 30.35 -33.05
C LYS A 772 -14.89 31.30 -31.85
N ARG A 773 -14.84 30.76 -30.62
CA ARG A 773 -14.75 31.53 -29.38
C ARG A 773 -13.41 31.27 -28.69
N LYS A 774 -13.04 32.11 -27.73
CA LYS A 774 -11.87 31.84 -26.89
C LYS A 774 -12.14 30.61 -26.00
N PRO A 775 -11.17 29.70 -25.86
CA PRO A 775 -11.29 28.57 -24.94
C PRO A 775 -11.25 29.06 -23.49
N ASN A 776 -12.04 28.41 -22.64
CA ASN A 776 -12.02 28.55 -21.20
C ASN A 776 -11.40 27.29 -20.60
N TRP A 777 -10.09 27.28 -20.35
CA TRP A 777 -9.37 26.11 -19.85
C TRP A 777 -9.82 25.76 -18.43
N VAL A 778 -10.06 24.46 -18.16
CA VAL A 778 -10.73 24.00 -16.93
C VAL A 778 -9.96 22.91 -16.17
N ASN A 779 -8.76 22.53 -16.63
CA ASN A 779 -7.86 21.61 -15.92
C ASN A 779 -6.58 22.32 -15.42
N GLY A 780 -6.72 23.57 -14.98
CA GLY A 780 -5.66 24.35 -14.33
C GLY A 780 -5.21 23.74 -13.04
#